data_AF-A0A835SRX1-F1
#
_entry.id   AF-A0A835SRX1-F1
#
_cell.length_a   1.000
_cell.length_b   1.000
_cell.length_c   1.000
_cell.angle_alpha   90.00
_cell.angle_beta   90.00
_cell.angle_gamma   90.00
#
_symmetry.space_group_name_H-M   'P 1'
#
loop_
_entity.id
_entity.type
_entity.pdbx_description
1 polymer ?
#
loop_
_entity_poly.entity_id
_entity_poly.type
_entity_poly.pdbx_seq_one_letter_code
_entity_poly.pdbx_strand_id
1 'polypeptide(L)'
;MLSAGDRFRRIIVPEGSQLVIEDAPLNLTLTSLLVYGNLSLGSPSCRLSSAISITFAPATGVATNQMALRGMNTSAVDIHGELFTPTWTRLAQTARPNTTWVALQQPVNWRAGQLVAIPTSLWKDECRNQNEVKQIQSISADGKNITFTTALQFMHYGGPEYQTEVVLLSRSILLQGSPETAANLTGGHLRIEGKHGRIRGVLGYRMGQQTQMGSYPFHFHMAGEVPADSYMTDNAVYASYWRAFTIHGTHALTVANNTAFHVAGSAFYIEDGAEERNRITGNFAGYIHPLGRADPCDAIGSVFAAPTIRQSATLLQPADWAAAGFYLSNANNYIDNNAASGGTSGFMFLNLPLPIGLNRNVTLEPYKRPPLSFSGNTAHSSGYHWTQAAAIYCGGDLRYDPADNVTLTYKIERTTFDPRDPNNATLKVKFVLRDTKIWLGGVTVQSYGDRFMVDGLESHDGLMGANVRGDPNELYNADLNLNSAHGSWLATNIPGDLGPNNRYGLQFYDNFYRHLLANVTIRNVVPNTKQAAILSLVFSDQFKPSHTASMQDIRLVNVPRAQALSNALVRTGAWRFYNFLDADGSFSGTQRPTLLASYSATNSTGPCDASAVIPCAAPFAWWMTDPAACTTTPPNMAATSNAIACDWYPWRTQARLGLKIPTYTLTQDQSDLLNPGINNINIYDAGVVAQFGLTGASRRATIITRSEGVTGLTGRGGWYVHWNLGAPKTVQVWAETVPRGTSIIYASRYPPGTTFNVTRNAKSSLIPDAQLLPADSLDQVLASDSGEYYYFDGSLLFFKVVDTWEMPYQGREPARGVGAGAGLMVPGGRWRLYFQVDAIMPDCSVSPYPSQNGQDFSAQFCAMNGTVDAYLPPAITTPYNEWTIPYCADVAPPPGVCTAMGVASGDCTCAALQRQGRCPDLGVGGLWLGATSDANLRANVEKALGYCSASCGRCAEGQEFCGDVPVMPLSVSKNLTCEQMVPLGLCYKLVPRGYCLDTCGVCSGAGLPCVDLPSSDQYSCDTVKTRDSTTVGVRQDSSKAVDSATGTIDPAAEDATAAAADAAATATGSAVSPSAAAAAAAAAPTPSPLTAGSGDTSARQQQQGSTSASSPGASTAVVAGVAAAGAVVALVAAVGATVAVLRARRAAASSRVVPLGSIVLGGDGVGGGSGAGAAAGAPAVSSAPVAGRLTARVWPTSA
;
A
#
# COMPACT_ATOMS: atom_id res chain seq x y z
N MET A 1 20.83 -54.89 3.78
CA MET A 1 19.64 -54.30 4.44
C MET A 1 20.14 -53.16 5.30
N LEU A 2 19.33 -52.12 5.51
CA LEU A 2 19.53 -51.16 6.60
C LEU A 2 18.83 -51.75 7.84
N SER A 3 19.42 -51.68 9.02
CA SER A 3 18.78 -52.18 10.25
C SER A 3 18.52 -51.04 11.25
N ALA A 4 17.53 -51.22 12.12
CA ALA A 4 17.14 -50.20 13.08
C ALA A 4 18.22 -50.01 14.15
N GLY A 5 18.71 -48.79 14.31
CA GLY A 5 19.80 -48.44 15.23
C GLY A 5 21.18 -48.27 14.58
N ASP A 6 21.35 -48.61 13.29
CA ASP A 6 22.60 -48.37 12.57
C ASP A 6 22.93 -46.87 12.45
N ARG A 7 24.24 -46.53 12.53
CA ARG A 7 24.78 -45.17 12.30
C ARG A 7 25.70 -45.14 11.08
N PHE A 8 25.20 -44.67 9.94
CA PHE A 8 25.95 -44.61 8.68
C PHE A 8 26.64 -43.27 8.45
N ARG A 9 27.96 -43.27 8.19
CA ARG A 9 28.67 -42.04 7.75
C ARG A 9 28.08 -41.47 6.45
N ARG A 10 27.72 -42.34 5.50
CA ARG A 10 27.09 -41.96 4.24
C ARG A 10 26.37 -43.16 3.61
N ILE A 11 25.18 -42.92 3.07
CA ILE A 11 24.51 -43.79 2.11
C ILE A 11 24.57 -43.09 0.75
N ILE A 12 24.84 -43.84 -0.32
CA ILE A 12 24.83 -43.37 -1.70
C ILE A 12 23.92 -44.30 -2.50
N VAL A 13 23.06 -43.72 -3.33
CA VAL A 13 22.25 -44.44 -4.33
C VAL A 13 22.81 -44.06 -5.71
N PRO A 14 23.62 -44.93 -6.34
CA PRO A 14 24.21 -44.64 -7.66
C PRO A 14 23.17 -44.41 -8.75
N GLU A 15 23.56 -43.70 -9.81
CA GLU A 15 22.77 -43.55 -11.04
C GLU A 15 22.37 -44.93 -11.61
N GLY A 16 21.17 -45.03 -12.18
CA GLY A 16 20.59 -46.29 -12.66
C GLY A 16 20.15 -47.29 -11.58
N SER A 17 20.34 -46.97 -10.29
CA SER A 17 19.87 -47.81 -9.17
C SER A 17 18.70 -47.15 -8.41
N GLN A 18 18.02 -47.91 -7.55
CA GLN A 18 16.97 -47.40 -6.68
C GLN A 18 17.13 -47.90 -5.24
N LEU A 19 17.00 -47.00 -4.26
CA LEU A 19 16.78 -47.34 -2.87
C LEU A 19 15.28 -47.32 -2.60
N VAL A 20 14.73 -48.48 -2.21
CA VAL A 20 13.34 -48.61 -1.74
C VAL A 20 13.35 -48.86 -0.24
N ILE A 21 12.49 -48.13 0.48
CA ILE A 21 12.22 -48.34 1.90
C ILE A 21 10.77 -48.82 2.02
N GLU A 22 10.58 -49.96 2.68
CA GLU A 22 9.28 -50.62 2.86
C GLU A 22 8.46 -49.99 4.01
N ASP A 23 7.15 -50.31 4.08
CA ASP A 23 6.29 -49.87 5.18
C ASP A 23 6.52 -50.73 6.44
N ALA A 24 7.67 -50.52 7.08
CA ALA A 24 8.05 -51.14 8.35
C ALA A 24 8.68 -50.12 9.31
N PRO A 25 8.56 -50.31 10.64
CA PRO A 25 9.18 -49.42 11.62
C PRO A 25 10.72 -49.38 11.47
N LEU A 26 11.26 -48.20 11.18
CA LEU A 26 12.68 -47.99 10.90
C LEU A 26 13.20 -46.78 11.65
N ASN A 27 14.26 -46.95 12.44
CA ASN A 27 15.02 -45.84 13.02
C ASN A 27 16.47 -45.89 12.51
N LEU A 28 16.83 -44.92 11.68
CA LEU A 28 18.08 -44.85 10.95
C LEU A 28 18.86 -43.61 11.38
N THR A 29 20.13 -43.75 11.78
CA THR A 29 21.01 -42.59 12.00
C THR A 29 22.00 -42.50 10.85
N LEU A 30 22.19 -41.30 10.27
CA LEU A 30 23.18 -41.10 9.22
C LEU A 30 23.73 -39.66 9.20
N THR A 31 24.82 -39.42 8.48
CA THR A 31 25.22 -38.05 8.13
C THR A 31 24.66 -37.66 6.77
N SER A 32 25.03 -38.34 5.69
CA SER A 32 24.53 -38.02 4.34
C SER A 32 23.76 -39.19 3.70
N LEU A 33 22.65 -38.90 3.02
CA LEU A 33 22.00 -39.77 2.04
C LEU A 33 22.02 -39.05 0.68
N LEU A 34 22.88 -39.51 -0.23
CA LEU A 34 23.09 -38.89 -1.55
C LEU A 34 22.44 -39.76 -2.63
N VAL A 35 21.49 -39.20 -3.38
CA VAL A 35 20.66 -39.92 -4.36
C VAL A 35 21.00 -39.43 -5.76
N TYR A 36 21.73 -40.24 -6.52
CA TYR A 36 22.03 -40.05 -7.94
C TYR A 36 21.13 -40.90 -8.84
N GLY A 37 20.71 -42.07 -8.35
CA GLY A 37 19.61 -42.85 -8.91
C GLY A 37 18.26 -42.40 -8.33
N ASN A 38 17.41 -43.34 -7.92
CA ASN A 38 16.07 -43.06 -7.41
C ASN A 38 15.93 -43.39 -5.91
N LEU A 39 15.14 -42.60 -5.18
CA LEU A 39 14.68 -42.92 -3.82
C LEU A 39 13.16 -43.11 -3.83
N SER A 40 12.70 -44.20 -3.25
CA SER A 40 11.28 -44.50 -3.00
C SER A 40 11.09 -44.83 -1.53
N LEU A 41 10.67 -43.83 -0.75
CA LEU A 41 10.24 -43.98 0.64
C LEU A 41 8.71 -43.83 0.66
N GLY A 42 8.06 -44.81 0.03
CA GLY A 42 6.66 -44.73 -0.41
C GLY A 42 6.52 -44.17 -1.83
N SER A 43 5.27 -44.01 -2.28
CA SER A 43 4.89 -43.41 -3.56
C SER A 43 3.53 -42.70 -3.44
N PRO A 44 3.09 -41.93 -4.46
CA PRO A 44 1.79 -41.25 -4.44
C PRO A 44 0.58 -42.19 -4.19
N SER A 45 0.70 -43.46 -4.59
CA SER A 45 -0.31 -44.52 -4.45
C SER A 45 -0.02 -45.52 -3.32
N CYS A 46 1.22 -45.60 -2.81
CA CYS A 46 1.63 -46.52 -1.74
C CYS A 46 2.31 -45.73 -0.61
N ARG A 47 1.53 -45.28 0.38
CA ARG A 47 1.98 -44.37 1.44
C ARG A 47 2.35 -45.13 2.70
N LEU A 48 3.49 -44.78 3.32
CA LEU A 48 4.01 -45.51 4.46
C LEU A 48 3.34 -45.07 5.77
N SER A 49 2.74 -46.02 6.47
CA SER A 49 1.98 -45.85 7.71
C SER A 49 2.82 -46.06 8.97
N SER A 50 3.90 -46.83 8.87
CA SER A 50 4.85 -47.13 9.94
C SER A 50 5.62 -45.90 10.41
N ALA A 51 6.06 -45.93 11.67
CA ALA A 51 6.96 -44.92 12.21
C ALA A 51 8.37 -45.08 11.61
N ILE A 52 8.75 -44.18 10.70
CA ILE A 52 10.04 -44.17 10.01
C ILE A 52 10.79 -42.89 10.37
N SER A 53 11.92 -42.99 11.07
CA SER A 53 12.73 -41.85 11.49
C SER A 53 14.16 -41.90 10.93
N ILE A 54 14.56 -40.84 10.23
CA ILE A 54 15.93 -40.60 9.77
C ILE A 54 16.53 -39.47 10.61
N THR A 55 17.57 -39.79 11.38
CA THR A 55 18.27 -38.87 12.27
C THR A 55 19.60 -38.44 11.65
N PHE A 56 19.71 -37.16 11.29
CA PHE A 56 20.91 -36.55 10.74
C PHE A 56 21.89 -36.19 11.87
N ALA A 57 23.02 -36.89 11.93
CA ALA A 57 24.03 -36.76 12.97
C ALA A 57 25.43 -36.53 12.36
N PRO A 58 26.33 -35.80 13.04
CA PRO A 58 27.68 -35.54 12.54
C PRO A 58 28.52 -36.82 12.46
N ALA A 59 29.54 -36.80 11.59
CA ALA A 59 30.57 -37.85 11.52
C ALA A 59 31.94 -37.26 11.17
N THR A 60 33.00 -37.83 11.73
CA THR A 60 34.38 -37.40 11.51
C THR A 60 34.73 -37.39 10.02
N GLY A 61 35.30 -36.27 9.54
CA GLY A 61 35.63 -36.10 8.12
C GLY A 61 34.40 -35.98 7.20
N VAL A 62 33.27 -35.49 7.71
CA VAL A 62 32.12 -35.04 6.91
C VAL A 62 31.73 -33.66 7.42
N ALA A 63 31.58 -32.68 6.52
CA ALA A 63 31.17 -31.33 6.90
C ALA A 63 29.71 -31.31 7.39
N THR A 64 29.39 -30.45 8.35
CA THR A 64 28.03 -30.33 8.90
C THR A 64 26.99 -29.99 7.84
N ASN A 65 27.34 -29.17 6.83
CA ASN A 65 26.47 -28.87 5.69
C ASN A 65 26.20 -30.07 4.73
N GLN A 66 26.79 -31.23 5.01
CA GLN A 66 26.48 -32.53 4.38
C GLN A 66 25.64 -33.45 5.29
N MET A 67 25.14 -32.95 6.43
CA MET A 67 24.08 -33.59 7.24
C MET A 67 22.74 -33.48 6.51
N ALA A 68 22.56 -34.26 5.44
CA ALA A 68 21.56 -34.00 4.43
C ALA A 68 21.07 -35.26 3.69
N LEU A 69 19.79 -35.24 3.30
CA LEU A 69 19.29 -36.02 2.17
C LEU A 69 19.37 -35.11 0.93
N ARG A 70 20.05 -35.56 -0.13
CA ARG A 70 20.15 -34.81 -1.38
C ARG A 70 19.69 -35.66 -2.57
N GLY A 71 18.65 -35.20 -3.26
CA GLY A 71 18.33 -35.64 -4.62
C GLY A 71 19.16 -34.83 -5.60
N MET A 72 20.11 -35.47 -6.30
CA MET A 72 21.00 -34.84 -7.28
C MET A 72 20.28 -34.64 -8.64
N ASN A 73 20.87 -33.88 -9.56
CA ASN A 73 20.28 -33.36 -10.81
C ASN A 73 19.38 -34.33 -11.61
N THR A 74 19.77 -35.60 -11.78
CA THR A 74 19.04 -36.61 -12.58
C THR A 74 18.15 -37.55 -11.75
N SER A 75 18.13 -37.41 -10.42
CA SER A 75 17.40 -38.30 -9.52
C SER A 75 15.88 -38.06 -9.51
N ALA A 76 15.13 -39.12 -9.23
CA ALA A 76 13.77 -39.03 -8.73
C ALA A 76 13.72 -39.32 -7.22
N VAL A 77 13.06 -38.45 -6.45
CA VAL A 77 12.90 -38.59 -4.99
C VAL A 77 11.41 -38.61 -4.64
N ASP A 78 10.90 -39.80 -4.33
CA ASP A 78 9.58 -40.05 -3.76
C ASP A 78 9.69 -40.29 -2.24
N ILE A 79 8.93 -39.51 -1.46
CA ILE A 79 8.80 -39.67 -0.01
C ILE A 79 7.32 -39.44 0.35
N HIS A 80 6.60 -40.48 0.73
CA HIS A 80 5.14 -40.44 0.91
C HIS A 80 4.67 -41.12 2.19
N GLY A 81 4.41 -40.31 3.21
CA GLY A 81 3.83 -40.73 4.48
C GLY A 81 2.30 -40.77 4.45
N GLU A 82 1.73 -41.25 5.55
CA GLU A 82 0.29 -41.25 5.77
C GLU A 82 -0.27 -39.81 5.82
N LEU A 83 -1.44 -39.61 5.22
CA LEU A 83 -2.06 -38.29 5.14
C LEU A 83 -3.03 -38.05 6.30
N PHE A 84 -2.80 -36.95 6.98
CA PHE A 84 -3.71 -36.41 7.98
C PHE A 84 -4.36 -35.15 7.40
N THR A 85 -5.69 -35.12 7.35
CA THR A 85 -6.47 -34.12 6.62
C THR A 85 -7.63 -33.57 7.47
N PRO A 86 -7.87 -32.24 7.41
CA PRO A 86 -6.91 -31.22 6.95
C PRO A 86 -5.65 -31.24 7.82
N THR A 87 -4.51 -30.71 7.35
CA THR A 87 -3.27 -30.66 8.15
C THR A 87 -3.30 -29.60 9.25
N TRP A 88 -4.16 -28.60 9.10
CA TRP A 88 -4.55 -27.64 10.11
C TRP A 88 -6.01 -27.24 9.88
N THR A 89 -6.68 -26.77 10.92
CA THR A 89 -8.04 -26.21 10.84
C THR A 89 -8.16 -25.06 11.84
N ARG A 90 -9.38 -24.64 12.20
CA ARG A 90 -9.63 -23.57 13.18
C ARG A 90 -10.55 -24.01 14.30
N LEU A 91 -10.49 -23.31 15.42
CA LEU A 91 -11.41 -23.48 16.55
C LEU A 91 -12.86 -23.18 16.11
N ALA A 92 -13.80 -24.04 16.53
CA ALA A 92 -15.24 -23.79 16.41
C ALA A 92 -15.80 -22.94 17.57
N GLN A 93 -15.06 -22.84 18.68
CA GLN A 93 -15.37 -21.98 19.82
C GLN A 93 -14.08 -21.65 20.59
N THR A 94 -14.06 -20.51 21.29
CA THR A 94 -12.94 -20.10 22.15
C THR A 94 -12.55 -21.17 23.17
N ALA A 95 -11.28 -21.60 23.09
CA ALA A 95 -10.68 -22.52 24.05
C ALA A 95 -10.22 -21.75 25.30
N ARG A 96 -10.47 -22.29 26.50
CA ARG A 96 -10.22 -21.60 27.77
C ARG A 96 -9.03 -22.19 28.53
N PRO A 97 -8.29 -21.36 29.30
CA PRO A 97 -7.26 -21.84 30.23
C PRO A 97 -7.80 -22.94 31.15
N ASN A 98 -6.92 -23.87 31.54
CA ASN A 98 -7.20 -25.03 32.37
C ASN A 98 -8.19 -26.07 31.79
N THR A 99 -8.66 -25.90 30.54
CA THR A 99 -9.42 -26.95 29.84
C THR A 99 -8.47 -27.91 29.12
N THR A 100 -8.87 -29.17 28.98
CA THR A 100 -8.09 -30.23 28.31
C THR A 100 -8.56 -30.53 26.89
N TRP A 101 -9.39 -29.69 26.27
CA TRP A 101 -10.02 -30.01 24.98
C TRP A 101 -10.24 -28.78 24.09
N VAL A 102 -10.40 -29.03 22.79
CA VAL A 102 -10.79 -28.04 21.77
C VAL A 102 -11.84 -28.62 20.82
N ALA A 103 -12.72 -27.75 20.32
CA ALA A 103 -13.65 -28.08 19.24
C ALA A 103 -13.20 -27.42 17.93
N LEU A 104 -13.38 -28.11 16.81
CA LEU A 104 -12.84 -27.78 15.49
C LEU A 104 -13.96 -27.49 14.49
N GLN A 105 -13.72 -26.56 13.56
CA GLN A 105 -14.67 -26.24 12.49
C GLN A 105 -14.87 -27.41 11.52
N GLN A 106 -13.77 -28.05 11.13
CA GLN A 106 -13.73 -29.18 10.19
C GLN A 106 -13.41 -30.48 10.93
N PRO A 107 -13.97 -31.62 10.50
CA PRO A 107 -13.62 -32.93 11.06
C PRO A 107 -12.20 -33.33 10.63
N VAL A 108 -11.43 -33.93 11.56
CA VAL A 108 -10.06 -34.40 11.30
C VAL A 108 -9.95 -35.93 11.41
N ASN A 109 -9.04 -36.53 10.65
CA ASN A 109 -8.67 -37.96 10.76
C ASN A 109 -7.43 -38.21 11.63
N TRP A 110 -7.05 -37.25 12.48
CA TRP A 110 -5.86 -37.30 13.33
C TRP A 110 -5.98 -38.39 14.42
N ARG A 111 -4.92 -38.63 15.21
CA ARG A 111 -4.83 -39.77 16.14
C ARG A 111 -4.29 -39.39 17.52
N ALA A 112 -4.69 -40.18 18.52
CA ALA A 112 -4.06 -40.17 19.84
C ALA A 112 -2.53 -40.36 19.74
N GLY A 113 -1.79 -39.69 20.62
CA GLY A 113 -0.33 -39.66 20.64
C GLY A 113 0.31 -38.60 19.72
N GLN A 114 -0.42 -38.06 18.72
CA GLN A 114 0.11 -37.02 17.83
C GLN A 114 0.24 -35.65 18.52
N LEU A 115 1.16 -34.82 18.02
CA LEU A 115 1.40 -33.46 18.46
C LEU A 115 0.65 -32.44 17.60
N VAL A 116 0.04 -31.47 18.27
CA VAL A 116 -0.72 -30.35 17.68
C VAL A 116 -0.21 -29.04 18.28
N ALA A 117 0.06 -28.05 17.43
CA ALA A 117 0.28 -26.67 17.84
C ALA A 117 -1.04 -25.88 17.82
N ILE A 118 -1.16 -24.92 18.74
CA ILE A 118 -2.22 -23.92 18.79
C ILE A 118 -1.50 -22.57 18.92
N PRO A 119 -1.52 -21.70 17.90
CA PRO A 119 -0.85 -20.41 17.96
C PRO A 119 -1.51 -19.48 18.98
N THR A 120 -0.80 -18.41 19.33
CA THR A 120 -1.28 -17.38 20.25
C THR A 120 -2.51 -16.65 19.72
N SER A 121 -3.30 -16.05 20.61
CA SER A 121 -4.25 -14.99 20.26
C SER A 121 -3.90 -13.65 20.93
N LEU A 122 -2.61 -13.31 21.02
CA LEU A 122 -2.10 -11.98 21.39
C LEU A 122 -1.39 -11.31 20.20
N TRP A 123 -1.24 -9.99 20.21
CA TRP A 123 -0.54 -9.26 19.14
C TRP A 123 0.96 -9.55 19.07
N LYS A 124 1.67 -9.49 20.20
CA LYS A 124 3.14 -9.65 20.23
C LYS A 124 3.54 -11.08 20.63
N ASP A 125 3.55 -12.01 19.68
CA ASP A 125 3.80 -13.44 19.93
C ASP A 125 5.22 -13.74 20.44
N GLU A 126 6.25 -13.14 19.85
CA GLU A 126 7.65 -13.25 20.29
C GLU A 126 7.84 -12.74 21.73
N CYS A 127 7.11 -11.69 22.10
CA CYS A 127 7.25 -10.98 23.38
C CYS A 127 6.41 -11.56 24.51
N ARG A 128 5.32 -12.23 24.15
CA ARG A 128 4.31 -12.84 25.04
C ARG A 128 3.87 -14.15 24.42
N ASN A 129 4.81 -15.10 24.38
CA ASN A 129 4.55 -16.41 23.80
C ASN A 129 3.44 -17.13 24.59
N GLN A 130 2.27 -17.20 23.96
CA GLN A 130 1.13 -18.03 24.37
C GLN A 130 0.81 -19.10 23.33
N ASN A 131 1.75 -19.40 22.44
CA ASN A 131 1.62 -20.53 21.51
C ASN A 131 1.85 -21.83 22.28
N GLU A 132 0.94 -22.80 22.18
CA GLU A 132 1.02 -24.07 22.92
C GLU A 132 1.21 -25.25 21.97
N VAL A 133 2.00 -26.26 22.39
CA VAL A 133 2.06 -27.57 21.74
C VAL A 133 1.50 -28.61 22.70
N LYS A 134 0.49 -29.35 22.25
CA LYS A 134 -0.21 -30.38 23.02
C LYS A 134 -0.13 -31.73 22.32
N GLN A 135 -0.24 -32.80 23.11
CA GLN A 135 -0.40 -34.16 22.61
C GLN A 135 -1.86 -34.58 22.69
N ILE A 136 -2.40 -35.15 21.61
CA ILE A 136 -3.75 -35.70 21.56
C ILE A 136 -3.86 -36.91 22.47
N GLN A 137 -4.81 -36.90 23.41
CA GLN A 137 -5.24 -38.06 24.18
C GLN A 137 -6.32 -38.86 23.43
N SER A 138 -7.30 -38.18 22.84
CA SER A 138 -8.40 -38.77 22.09
C SER A 138 -9.05 -37.76 21.13
N ILE A 139 -9.83 -38.27 20.17
CA ILE A 139 -10.67 -37.48 19.26
C ILE A 139 -12.08 -38.07 19.26
N SER A 140 -13.11 -37.24 19.13
CA SER A 140 -14.50 -37.67 18.99
C SER A 140 -14.75 -38.42 17.67
N ALA A 141 -15.78 -39.27 17.63
CA ALA A 141 -16.10 -40.11 16.47
C ALA A 141 -16.52 -39.32 15.22
N ASP A 142 -16.90 -38.06 15.36
CA ASP A 142 -17.18 -37.13 14.25
C ASP A 142 -15.94 -36.35 13.79
N GLY A 143 -14.78 -36.55 14.43
CA GLY A 143 -13.53 -35.86 14.14
C GLY A 143 -13.48 -34.39 14.58
N LYS A 144 -14.48 -33.86 15.30
CA LYS A 144 -14.57 -32.41 15.60
C LYS A 144 -14.13 -31.97 16.99
N ASN A 145 -13.85 -32.88 17.91
CA ASN A 145 -13.38 -32.52 19.26
C ASN A 145 -12.11 -33.30 19.58
N ILE A 146 -11.07 -32.59 20.03
CA ILE A 146 -9.81 -33.18 20.49
C ILE A 146 -9.73 -33.02 22.01
N THR A 147 -9.37 -34.10 22.71
CA THR A 147 -8.91 -34.04 24.10
C THR A 147 -7.39 -34.20 24.13
N PHE A 148 -6.71 -33.41 24.96
CA PHE A 148 -5.26 -33.39 25.14
C PHE A 148 -4.82 -34.07 26.43
N THR A 149 -3.58 -34.56 26.46
CA THR A 149 -2.97 -35.18 27.66
C THR A 149 -2.66 -34.19 28.79
N THR A 150 -2.63 -32.89 28.49
CA THR A 150 -2.41 -31.80 29.46
C THR A 150 -3.35 -30.64 29.16
N ALA A 151 -3.73 -29.87 30.19
CA ALA A 151 -4.59 -28.71 30.03
C ALA A 151 -3.89 -27.55 29.29
N LEU A 152 -4.68 -26.74 28.59
CA LEU A 152 -4.27 -25.44 28.03
C LEU A 152 -3.87 -24.49 29.17
N GLN A 153 -2.79 -23.75 28.98
CA GLN A 153 -2.34 -22.69 29.88
C GLN A 153 -2.99 -21.34 29.52
N PHE A 154 -3.30 -21.13 28.24
CA PHE A 154 -3.78 -19.86 27.72
C PHE A 154 -5.20 -19.93 27.13
N MET A 155 -5.69 -18.78 26.73
CA MET A 155 -6.97 -18.61 26.04
C MET A 155 -6.66 -18.50 24.55
N HIS A 156 -7.32 -19.31 23.72
CA HIS A 156 -7.18 -19.25 22.26
C HIS A 156 -8.54 -18.91 21.66
N TYR A 157 -8.62 -17.77 20.98
CA TYR A 157 -9.90 -17.19 20.58
C TYR A 157 -10.57 -17.96 19.43
N GLY A 158 -11.89 -18.15 19.53
CA GLY A 158 -12.73 -18.79 18.53
C GLY A 158 -14.11 -18.17 18.54
N GLY A 159 -14.20 -16.89 18.13
CA GLY A 159 -15.44 -16.12 18.07
C GLY A 159 -16.04 -16.04 16.67
N PRO A 160 -17.13 -15.28 16.48
CA PRO A 160 -17.74 -15.10 15.16
C PRO A 160 -16.89 -14.26 14.20
N GLU A 161 -16.02 -13.38 14.68
CA GLU A 161 -15.17 -12.53 13.84
C GLU A 161 -13.99 -13.30 13.22
N TYR A 162 -13.22 -13.99 14.06
CA TYR A 162 -12.04 -14.78 13.67
C TYR A 162 -11.77 -15.87 14.70
N GLN A 163 -11.02 -16.91 14.28
CA GLN A 163 -10.74 -18.08 15.10
C GLN A 163 -9.29 -18.53 14.91
N THR A 164 -8.59 -18.75 16.02
CA THR A 164 -7.24 -19.29 16.08
C THR A 164 -7.19 -20.70 15.46
N GLU A 165 -6.09 -20.97 14.77
CA GLU A 165 -5.81 -22.24 14.11
C GLU A 165 -5.53 -23.38 15.11
N VAL A 166 -5.62 -24.61 14.62
CA VAL A 166 -5.23 -25.84 15.30
C VAL A 166 -4.46 -26.67 14.29
N VAL A 167 -3.19 -26.98 14.56
CA VAL A 167 -2.18 -27.29 13.53
C VAL A 167 -1.50 -28.62 13.85
N LEU A 168 -1.66 -29.65 13.01
CA LEU A 168 -1.04 -30.95 13.25
C LEU A 168 0.45 -30.91 12.89
N LEU A 169 1.32 -31.26 13.84
CA LEU A 169 2.76 -31.37 13.64
C LEU A 169 3.21 -32.80 13.27
N SER A 170 2.61 -33.82 13.89
CA SER A 170 3.03 -35.22 13.66
C SER A 170 2.72 -35.72 12.26
N ARG A 171 3.59 -36.60 11.74
CA ARG A 171 3.46 -37.38 10.49
C ARG A 171 4.07 -38.78 10.72
N SER A 172 3.88 -39.75 9.81
CA SER A 172 4.47 -41.11 9.95
C SER A 172 5.98 -41.14 9.67
N ILE A 173 6.44 -40.31 8.73
CA ILE A 173 7.86 -40.14 8.38
C ILE A 173 8.43 -38.92 9.12
N LEU A 174 9.57 -39.12 9.79
CA LEU A 174 10.31 -38.11 10.54
C LEU A 174 11.73 -37.94 9.98
N LEU A 175 12.05 -36.73 9.54
CA LEU A 175 13.41 -36.28 9.26
C LEU A 175 13.85 -35.37 10.41
N GLN A 176 14.95 -35.67 11.10
CA GLN A 176 15.34 -34.88 12.28
C GLN A 176 16.83 -34.64 12.44
N GLY A 177 17.20 -33.47 12.99
CA GLY A 177 18.56 -33.21 13.46
C GLY A 177 18.88 -33.92 14.78
N SER A 178 20.09 -34.45 14.92
CA SER A 178 20.54 -35.12 16.15
C SER A 178 20.56 -34.16 17.36
N PRO A 179 20.17 -34.61 18.56
CA PRO A 179 20.40 -33.88 19.80
C PRO A 179 21.87 -33.48 20.03
N GLU A 180 22.83 -34.22 19.47
CA GLU A 180 24.28 -33.94 19.54
C GLU A 180 24.66 -32.53 19.07
N THR A 181 23.94 -32.00 18.07
CA THR A 181 24.25 -30.73 17.40
C THR A 181 23.21 -29.63 17.67
N ALA A 182 22.24 -29.90 18.55
CA ALA A 182 21.15 -28.97 18.87
C ALA A 182 21.64 -27.68 19.53
N ALA A 183 22.65 -27.74 20.40
CA ALA A 183 23.26 -26.55 21.03
C ALA A 183 23.94 -25.60 20.02
N ASN A 184 24.29 -26.11 18.84
CA ASN A 184 24.90 -25.35 17.75
C ASN A 184 23.90 -25.01 16.63
N LEU A 185 22.58 -25.18 16.88
CA LEU A 185 21.50 -24.92 15.92
C LEU A 185 21.75 -25.55 14.54
N THR A 186 22.34 -26.75 14.54
CA THR A 186 22.83 -27.48 13.37
C THR A 186 22.03 -28.78 13.22
N GLY A 187 21.03 -28.77 12.37
CA GLY A 187 20.13 -29.90 12.08
C GLY A 187 20.43 -30.62 10.77
N GLY A 188 19.51 -31.49 10.36
CA GLY A 188 19.50 -32.07 9.02
C GLY A 188 18.87 -31.15 7.96
N HIS A 189 19.03 -31.47 6.68
CA HIS A 189 18.27 -30.83 5.59
C HIS A 189 17.86 -31.80 4.48
N LEU A 190 16.75 -31.51 3.79
CA LEU A 190 16.38 -32.15 2.53
C LEU A 190 16.56 -31.14 1.39
N ARG A 191 17.45 -31.45 0.44
CA ARG A 191 17.64 -30.67 -0.79
C ARG A 191 17.30 -31.51 -2.02
N ILE A 192 16.51 -30.93 -2.93
CA ILE A 192 16.21 -31.45 -4.26
C ILE A 192 16.88 -30.54 -5.29
N GLU A 193 17.91 -31.05 -5.97
CA GLU A 193 18.64 -30.40 -7.08
C GLU A 193 18.17 -30.96 -8.45
N GLY A 194 17.43 -32.07 -8.46
CA GLY A 194 16.81 -32.66 -9.65
C GLY A 194 15.37 -32.22 -9.90
N LYS A 195 14.85 -32.51 -11.09
CA LYS A 195 13.50 -32.06 -11.49
C LYS A 195 12.34 -32.86 -10.90
N HIS A 196 12.55 -34.09 -10.44
CA HIS A 196 11.49 -34.98 -9.97
C HIS A 196 11.55 -35.17 -8.44
N GLY A 197 10.87 -34.29 -7.71
CA GLY A 197 10.77 -34.37 -6.25
C GLY A 197 9.33 -34.38 -5.78
N ARG A 198 8.93 -35.42 -5.05
CA ARG A 198 7.54 -35.64 -4.58
C ARG A 198 7.56 -35.98 -3.09
N ILE A 199 7.46 -34.94 -2.26
CA ILE A 199 7.63 -35.05 -0.80
C ILE A 199 6.30 -34.76 -0.12
N ARG A 200 5.73 -35.76 0.55
CA ARG A 200 4.39 -35.68 1.13
C ARG A 200 4.24 -36.39 2.46
N GLY A 201 3.58 -35.75 3.42
CA GLY A 201 3.31 -36.35 4.73
C GLY A 201 4.58 -36.62 5.55
N VAL A 202 5.56 -35.72 5.50
CA VAL A 202 6.84 -35.80 6.22
C VAL A 202 6.94 -34.72 7.29
N LEU A 203 7.44 -35.04 8.48
CA LEU A 203 7.79 -34.06 9.52
C LEU A 203 9.31 -33.80 9.50
N GLY A 204 9.72 -32.55 9.32
CA GLY A 204 11.07 -32.05 9.64
C GLY A 204 11.13 -31.51 11.07
N TYR A 205 11.90 -32.13 11.97
CA TYR A 205 12.05 -31.69 13.36
C TYR A 205 13.51 -31.32 13.68
N ARG A 206 13.78 -30.14 14.25
CA ARG A 206 15.18 -29.70 14.51
C ARG A 206 16.05 -29.77 13.24
N MET A 207 15.46 -29.40 12.12
CA MET A 207 16.08 -29.36 10.80
C MET A 207 16.53 -27.92 10.48
N GLY A 208 17.25 -27.76 9.36
CA GLY A 208 17.92 -26.50 9.01
C GLY A 208 19.24 -26.31 9.77
N GLN A 209 20.08 -25.38 9.32
CA GLN A 209 21.35 -25.03 9.98
C GLN A 209 21.53 -23.51 9.96
N GLN A 210 21.40 -22.86 11.12
CA GLN A 210 21.57 -21.40 11.17
C GLN A 210 23.00 -21.02 10.72
N THR A 211 23.12 -19.88 10.03
CA THR A 211 24.38 -19.36 9.47
C THR A 211 25.08 -20.28 8.46
N GLN A 212 24.39 -21.25 7.84
CA GLN A 212 24.96 -22.14 6.83
C GLN A 212 24.09 -22.21 5.56
N MET A 213 24.41 -21.35 4.58
CA MET A 213 23.61 -21.13 3.36
C MET A 213 23.16 -22.43 2.67
N GLY A 214 21.91 -22.46 2.22
CA GLY A 214 21.31 -23.55 1.46
C GLY A 214 20.91 -24.80 2.26
N SER A 215 21.05 -24.79 3.58
CA SER A 215 20.76 -25.93 4.48
C SER A 215 19.45 -25.69 5.26
N TYR A 216 18.31 -25.93 4.62
CA TYR A 216 16.96 -25.68 5.15
C TYR A 216 16.15 -26.99 5.26
N PRO A 217 15.09 -27.09 6.10
CA PRO A 217 14.38 -28.35 6.31
C PRO A 217 13.88 -29.02 5.03
N PHE A 218 13.25 -28.25 4.14
CA PHE A 218 12.85 -28.68 2.80
C PHE A 218 13.24 -27.61 1.77
N HIS A 219 14.00 -27.99 0.74
CA HIS A 219 14.64 -27.06 -0.20
C HIS A 219 14.62 -27.60 -1.64
N PHE A 220 13.90 -26.95 -2.56
CA PHE A 220 14.12 -27.12 -4.00
C PHE A 220 15.13 -26.08 -4.47
N HIS A 221 16.23 -26.54 -5.07
CA HIS A 221 17.42 -25.72 -5.35
C HIS A 221 17.84 -25.81 -6.81
N MET A 222 17.64 -24.72 -7.56
CA MET A 222 18.06 -24.53 -8.95
C MET A 222 17.51 -25.60 -9.92
N ALA A 223 16.33 -26.18 -9.63
CA ALA A 223 15.71 -27.20 -10.48
C ALA A 223 15.12 -26.62 -11.79
N GLY A 224 14.97 -25.29 -11.87
CA GLY A 224 14.34 -24.60 -13.00
C GLY A 224 12.85 -24.93 -13.10
N GLU A 225 12.35 -25.06 -14.33
CA GLU A 225 10.98 -25.54 -14.59
C GLU A 225 10.83 -27.00 -14.14
N VAL A 226 10.03 -27.26 -13.09
CA VAL A 226 9.68 -28.63 -12.67
C VAL A 226 8.37 -29.10 -13.34
N PRO A 227 8.20 -30.40 -13.60
CA PRO A 227 6.94 -30.95 -14.06
C PRO A 227 5.84 -30.78 -13.00
N ALA A 228 4.59 -30.70 -13.46
CA ALA A 228 3.41 -30.49 -12.62
C ALA A 228 3.12 -31.59 -11.58
N ASP A 229 3.84 -32.72 -11.64
CA ASP A 229 3.76 -33.78 -10.63
C ASP A 229 4.79 -33.63 -9.49
N SER A 230 5.68 -32.63 -9.52
CA SER A 230 6.64 -32.35 -8.44
C SER A 230 6.07 -31.38 -7.40
N TYR A 231 6.28 -31.70 -6.12
CA TYR A 231 5.64 -30.99 -5.01
C TYR A 231 6.28 -31.22 -3.64
N MET A 232 5.94 -30.29 -2.73
CA MET A 232 6.01 -30.47 -1.27
C MET A 232 4.59 -30.31 -0.71
N THR A 233 3.92 -31.41 -0.33
CA THR A 233 2.52 -31.37 0.14
C THR A 233 2.25 -32.00 1.51
N ASP A 234 1.28 -31.47 2.25
CA ASP A 234 0.83 -32.00 3.55
C ASP A 234 1.96 -32.22 4.59
N ASN A 235 3.16 -31.63 4.43
CA ASN A 235 4.31 -31.86 5.31
C ASN A 235 4.21 -31.01 6.59
N ALA A 236 5.13 -31.22 7.52
CA ALA A 236 5.30 -30.40 8.72
C ALA A 236 6.76 -30.00 8.93
N VAL A 237 6.99 -28.81 9.49
CA VAL A 237 8.28 -28.38 10.05
C VAL A 237 8.02 -27.89 11.48
N TYR A 238 8.79 -28.41 12.43
CA TYR A 238 8.67 -28.03 13.85
C TYR A 238 10.04 -27.77 14.48
N ALA A 239 10.16 -26.65 15.22
CA ALA A 239 11.39 -26.24 15.90
C ALA A 239 12.59 -26.21 14.95
N SER A 240 12.47 -25.45 13.87
CA SER A 240 13.51 -25.31 12.84
C SER A 240 14.59 -24.32 13.24
N TYR A 241 15.84 -24.68 12.97
CA TYR A 241 17.00 -23.83 13.22
C TYR A 241 17.25 -22.80 12.11
N TRP A 242 16.76 -23.02 10.88
CA TRP A 242 16.71 -21.95 9.87
C TRP A 242 15.73 -22.28 8.73
N ARG A 243 14.71 -21.42 8.57
CA ARG A 243 13.63 -21.47 7.56
C ARG A 243 12.81 -22.76 7.60
N ALA A 244 11.85 -22.96 6.69
CA ALA A 244 11.06 -24.21 6.63
C ALA A 244 10.98 -24.81 5.22
N PHE A 245 10.37 -24.09 4.29
CA PHE A 245 10.15 -24.52 2.90
C PHE A 245 10.74 -23.48 1.95
N THR A 246 11.89 -23.80 1.37
CA THR A 246 12.62 -22.91 0.44
C THR A 246 12.39 -23.31 -1.01
N ILE A 247 12.05 -22.32 -1.83
CA ILE A 247 12.05 -22.39 -3.29
C ILE A 247 13.17 -21.49 -3.80
N HIS A 248 14.18 -22.08 -4.45
CA HIS A 248 15.34 -21.36 -4.99
C HIS A 248 15.56 -21.75 -6.45
N GLY A 249 15.62 -20.77 -7.36
CA GLY A 249 15.83 -20.99 -8.81
C GLY A 249 14.90 -22.04 -9.42
N THR A 250 13.64 -22.08 -8.98
CA THR A 250 12.68 -23.14 -9.29
C THR A 250 11.31 -22.52 -9.59
N HIS A 251 10.62 -23.06 -10.61
CA HIS A 251 9.38 -22.51 -11.16
C HIS A 251 8.32 -23.60 -11.29
N ALA A 252 7.04 -23.22 -11.22
CA ALA A 252 5.87 -24.12 -11.30
C ALA A 252 5.74 -25.20 -10.20
N LEU A 253 6.53 -25.14 -9.12
CA LEU A 253 6.46 -26.09 -8.00
C LEU A 253 5.18 -25.91 -7.18
N THR A 254 4.53 -27.01 -6.79
CA THR A 254 3.42 -26.98 -5.83
C THR A 254 3.91 -27.16 -4.40
N VAL A 255 3.63 -26.18 -3.54
CA VAL A 255 3.92 -26.20 -2.09
C VAL A 255 2.59 -25.97 -1.35
N ALA A 256 1.91 -27.05 -0.96
CA ALA A 256 0.54 -26.94 -0.45
C ALA A 256 0.21 -27.77 0.80
N ASN A 257 -0.72 -27.27 1.62
CA ASN A 257 -1.17 -27.91 2.88
C ASN A 257 -0.06 -28.14 3.93
N ASN A 258 1.12 -27.52 3.81
CA ASN A 258 2.21 -27.74 4.74
C ASN A 258 2.06 -26.89 6.02
N THR A 259 2.57 -27.38 7.14
CA THR A 259 2.49 -26.69 8.45
C THR A 259 3.89 -26.40 8.99
N ALA A 260 4.28 -25.13 9.11
CA ALA A 260 5.55 -24.69 9.69
C ALA A 260 5.30 -24.00 11.03
N PHE A 261 5.92 -24.45 12.12
CA PHE A 261 5.71 -23.89 13.45
C PHE A 261 7.01 -23.86 14.28
N HIS A 262 7.27 -22.75 15.00
CA HIS A 262 8.51 -22.51 15.74
C HIS A 262 9.72 -22.53 14.78
N VAL A 263 9.93 -21.42 14.06
CA VAL A 263 10.90 -21.34 12.95
C VAL A 263 11.81 -20.13 13.12
N ALA A 264 13.13 -20.36 13.13
CA ALA A 264 14.12 -19.30 13.05
C ALA A 264 14.29 -18.81 11.59
N GLY A 265 14.18 -17.51 11.34
CA GLY A 265 14.09 -16.97 9.98
C GLY A 265 12.76 -17.28 9.29
N SER A 266 12.62 -16.89 8.01
CA SER A 266 11.32 -16.95 7.32
C SER A 266 10.86 -18.38 6.98
N ALA A 267 9.58 -18.71 7.16
CA ALA A 267 9.09 -20.09 7.00
C ALA A 267 8.95 -20.54 5.54
N PHE A 268 8.01 -19.96 4.79
CA PHE A 268 7.85 -20.19 3.35
C PHE A 268 8.62 -19.11 2.61
N TYR A 269 9.70 -19.49 1.95
CA TYR A 269 10.73 -18.56 1.53
C TYR A 269 11.11 -18.75 0.06
N ILE A 270 10.92 -17.71 -0.73
CA ILE A 270 11.36 -17.60 -2.12
C ILE A 270 12.73 -16.90 -2.14
N GLU A 271 13.80 -17.55 -2.63
CA GLU A 271 15.18 -17.13 -2.34
C GLU A 271 15.68 -15.92 -3.14
N ASP A 272 15.81 -16.02 -4.47
CA ASP A 272 16.57 -15.02 -5.25
C ASP A 272 15.70 -13.96 -5.95
N GLY A 273 14.38 -14.17 -6.05
CA GLY A 273 13.45 -13.31 -6.81
C GLY A 273 13.29 -13.72 -8.28
N ALA A 274 13.90 -14.83 -8.71
CA ALA A 274 13.75 -15.38 -10.06
C ALA A 274 12.57 -16.38 -10.17
N GLU A 275 12.04 -16.84 -9.04
CA GLU A 275 11.09 -17.94 -8.95
C GLU A 275 9.66 -17.49 -9.28
N GLU A 276 9.07 -18.08 -10.33
CA GLU A 276 7.77 -17.69 -10.88
C GLU A 276 6.82 -18.90 -11.06
N ARG A 277 5.51 -18.64 -11.12
CA ARG A 277 4.40 -19.61 -11.33
C ARG A 277 4.29 -20.75 -10.29
N ASN A 278 5.03 -20.70 -9.19
CA ASN A 278 4.89 -21.66 -8.10
C ASN A 278 3.52 -21.51 -7.41
N ARG A 279 2.98 -22.61 -6.88
CA ARG A 279 1.67 -22.65 -6.20
C ARG A 279 1.83 -22.88 -4.71
N ILE A 280 1.77 -21.81 -3.93
CA ILE A 280 1.89 -21.77 -2.47
C ILE A 280 0.47 -21.67 -1.89
N THR A 281 -0.15 -22.79 -1.52
CA THR A 281 -1.57 -22.77 -1.12
C THR A 281 -1.97 -23.63 0.08
N GLY A 282 -2.88 -23.14 0.92
CA GLY A 282 -3.39 -23.91 2.07
C GLY A 282 -2.35 -24.16 3.17
N ASN A 283 -1.22 -23.45 3.19
CA ASN A 283 -0.16 -23.66 4.17
C ASN A 283 -0.39 -22.85 5.44
N PHE A 284 0.15 -23.33 6.56
CA PHE A 284 0.20 -22.59 7.84
C PHE A 284 1.65 -22.28 8.22
N ALA A 285 1.91 -21.04 8.67
CA ALA A 285 3.16 -20.61 9.29
C ALA A 285 2.88 -20.00 10.68
N GLY A 286 3.62 -20.38 11.72
CA GLY A 286 3.38 -19.88 13.08
C GLY A 286 4.62 -19.78 13.96
N TYR A 287 4.70 -18.74 14.79
CA TYR A 287 5.79 -18.49 15.75
C TYR A 287 7.15 -18.42 15.04
N ILE A 288 7.41 -17.25 14.43
CA ILE A 288 8.46 -16.99 13.45
C ILE A 288 9.45 -15.98 14.01
N HIS A 289 10.72 -16.35 14.15
CA HIS A 289 11.74 -15.55 14.84
C HIS A 289 12.62 -14.74 13.88
N PRO A 290 12.61 -13.39 13.93
CA PRO A 290 13.55 -12.54 13.18
C PRO A 290 14.99 -12.68 13.69
N LEU A 291 15.96 -12.68 12.78
CA LEU A 291 17.36 -12.94 13.10
C LEU A 291 18.21 -11.65 13.19
N GLY A 292 19.16 -11.60 14.11
CA GLY A 292 20.09 -10.46 14.24
C GLY A 292 19.48 -9.19 14.86
N ARG A 293 18.31 -9.28 15.50
CA ARG A 293 17.80 -8.22 16.39
C ARG A 293 18.44 -8.32 17.77
N ALA A 294 18.69 -7.17 18.40
CA ALA A 294 19.16 -7.12 19.79
C ALA A 294 18.01 -7.37 20.78
N ASP A 295 16.85 -6.78 20.50
CA ASP A 295 15.55 -7.10 21.09
C ASP A 295 14.52 -7.14 19.93
N PRO A 296 13.73 -8.22 19.75
CA PRO A 296 12.70 -8.29 18.72
C PRO A 296 11.39 -7.55 19.10
N CYS A 297 11.21 -7.23 20.38
CA CYS A 297 10.01 -6.60 20.92
C CYS A 297 9.99 -5.09 20.85
N ASP A 298 11.18 -4.48 20.81
CA ASP A 298 11.36 -3.05 20.62
C ASP A 298 11.09 -2.65 19.16
N ALA A 299 10.19 -1.68 19.01
CA ALA A 299 9.91 -1.06 17.73
C ALA A 299 10.99 -0.01 17.43
N ILE A 300 11.65 -0.10 16.28
CA ILE A 300 12.71 0.83 15.83
C ILE A 300 12.22 2.26 15.49
N GLY A 301 11.05 2.66 16.01
CA GLY A 301 10.40 3.92 15.69
C GLY A 301 9.92 3.98 14.24
N SER A 302 10.43 4.96 13.49
CA SER A 302 9.96 5.29 12.14
C SER A 302 10.67 4.49 11.05
N VAL A 303 10.00 4.30 9.91
CA VAL A 303 10.60 3.78 8.66
C VAL A 303 11.83 4.59 8.23
N PHE A 304 11.87 5.90 8.52
CA PHE A 304 13.02 6.77 8.23
C PHE A 304 14.18 6.62 9.22
N ALA A 305 13.94 6.02 10.39
CA ALA A 305 14.95 5.71 11.40
C ALA A 305 15.43 4.25 11.34
N ALA A 306 14.91 3.46 10.39
CA ALA A 306 15.29 2.07 10.24
C ALA A 306 16.75 1.95 9.75
N PRO A 307 17.59 1.15 10.45
CA PRO A 307 18.98 0.97 10.06
C PRO A 307 19.10 0.14 8.78
N THR A 308 20.11 0.43 7.96
CA THR A 308 20.53 -0.47 6.87
C THR A 308 21.19 -1.69 7.49
N ILE A 309 20.52 -2.84 7.42
CA ILE A 309 21.04 -4.12 7.86
C ILE A 309 22.01 -4.63 6.79
N ARG A 310 23.26 -4.92 7.19
CA ARG A 310 24.30 -5.45 6.31
C ARG A 310 24.44 -6.95 6.50
N GLN A 311 24.70 -7.66 5.40
CA GLN A 311 25.09 -9.06 5.43
C GLN A 311 26.33 -9.26 6.31
N SER A 312 26.33 -10.33 7.11
CA SER A 312 27.44 -10.67 8.00
C SER A 312 27.60 -12.18 8.14
N ALA A 313 28.70 -12.64 8.75
CA ALA A 313 28.93 -14.05 9.02
C ALA A 313 27.83 -14.70 9.89
N THR A 314 27.09 -13.91 10.68
CA THR A 314 25.97 -14.38 11.52
C THR A 314 24.58 -14.07 10.96
N LEU A 315 24.51 -13.26 9.90
CA LEU A 315 23.28 -12.89 9.20
C LEU A 315 23.53 -12.91 7.68
N LEU A 316 23.57 -14.13 7.13
CA LEU A 316 23.93 -14.37 5.71
C LEU A 316 22.94 -13.78 4.70
N GLN A 317 21.69 -13.56 5.11
CA GLN A 317 20.66 -12.83 4.38
C GLN A 317 20.16 -11.72 5.31
N PRO A 318 20.53 -10.45 5.10
CA PRO A 318 20.11 -9.35 5.98
C PRO A 318 18.60 -9.16 6.07
N ALA A 319 17.82 -9.64 5.10
CA ALA A 319 16.36 -9.61 5.16
C ALA A 319 15.72 -10.62 6.15
N ASP A 320 16.45 -11.63 6.65
CA ASP A 320 15.95 -12.46 7.78
C ASP A 320 15.82 -11.63 9.10
N TRP A 321 16.34 -10.40 9.13
CA TRP A 321 16.06 -9.40 10.18
C TRP A 321 14.59 -8.93 10.19
N ALA A 322 13.90 -9.11 9.07
CA ALA A 322 12.47 -8.89 8.90
C ALA A 322 11.73 -10.22 8.59
N ALA A 323 12.17 -11.33 9.18
CA ALA A 323 11.60 -12.66 8.90
C ALA A 323 10.07 -12.71 9.01
N ALA A 324 9.46 -13.47 8.10
CA ALA A 324 8.02 -13.54 7.90
C ALA A 324 7.52 -14.99 7.75
N GLY A 325 6.21 -15.19 7.95
CA GLY A 325 5.56 -16.47 7.66
C GLY A 325 5.70 -16.86 6.18
N PHE A 326 5.45 -15.89 5.30
CA PHE A 326 5.60 -15.99 3.85
C PHE A 326 6.48 -14.84 3.35
N TYR A 327 7.68 -15.18 2.89
CA TYR A 327 8.68 -14.28 2.31
C TYR A 327 8.68 -14.44 0.79
N LEU A 328 8.32 -13.35 0.10
CA LEU A 328 7.98 -13.33 -1.32
C LEU A 328 8.86 -12.29 -2.03
N SER A 329 10.05 -12.72 -2.46
CA SER A 329 11.02 -11.91 -3.21
C SER A 329 10.62 -11.66 -4.68
N ASN A 330 9.69 -12.46 -5.21
CA ASN A 330 8.96 -12.20 -6.44
C ASN A 330 7.48 -12.56 -6.25
N ALA A 331 6.60 -11.61 -6.56
CA ALA A 331 5.17 -11.78 -6.36
C ALA A 331 4.53 -12.76 -7.36
N ASN A 332 5.14 -13.05 -8.52
CA ASN A 332 4.54 -13.75 -9.67
C ASN A 332 4.31 -15.26 -9.46
N ASN A 333 3.61 -15.60 -8.41
CA ASN A 333 3.29 -16.93 -7.94
C ASN A 333 1.79 -16.94 -7.55
N TYR A 334 1.24 -18.11 -7.26
CA TYR A 334 -0.11 -18.25 -6.71
C TYR A 334 -0.01 -18.43 -5.19
N ILE A 335 -0.49 -17.45 -4.42
CA ILE A 335 -0.44 -17.46 -2.95
C ILE A 335 -1.87 -17.49 -2.41
N ASP A 336 -2.47 -18.67 -2.27
CA ASP A 336 -3.91 -18.80 -1.97
C ASP A 336 -4.21 -19.57 -0.67
N ASN A 337 -5.17 -19.12 0.14
CA ASN A 337 -5.69 -19.82 1.32
C ASN A 337 -4.66 -20.14 2.42
N ASN A 338 -3.59 -19.35 2.55
CA ASN A 338 -2.53 -19.58 3.54
C ASN A 338 -2.80 -18.82 4.86
N ALA A 339 -2.32 -19.35 5.98
CA ALA A 339 -2.45 -18.75 7.31
C ALA A 339 -1.09 -18.44 7.97
N ALA A 340 -0.95 -17.27 8.59
CA ALA A 340 0.27 -16.82 9.24
C ALA A 340 0.05 -16.24 10.66
N SER A 341 0.80 -16.72 11.64
CA SER A 341 0.81 -16.22 13.03
C SER A 341 2.23 -15.80 13.42
N GLY A 342 2.45 -14.53 13.71
CA GLY A 342 3.75 -14.07 14.23
C GLY A 342 4.73 -13.53 13.18
N GLY A 343 5.95 -13.24 13.65
CA GLY A 343 7.03 -12.68 12.85
C GLY A 343 6.91 -11.18 12.57
N THR A 344 7.81 -10.68 11.71
CA THR A 344 7.82 -9.25 11.36
C THR A 344 6.52 -8.83 10.68
N SER A 345 6.13 -9.66 9.70
CA SER A 345 4.86 -9.67 8.99
C SER A 345 4.44 -11.12 8.75
N GLY A 346 3.14 -11.39 8.64
CA GLY A 346 2.66 -12.69 8.18
C GLY A 346 3.03 -12.92 6.71
N PHE A 347 2.85 -11.89 5.86
CA PHE A 347 3.25 -11.88 4.45
C PHE A 347 4.15 -10.67 4.17
N MET A 348 5.28 -10.92 3.51
CA MET A 348 6.36 -9.98 3.21
C MET A 348 6.65 -10.02 1.70
N PHE A 349 6.16 -9.04 0.96
CA PHE A 349 6.54 -8.81 -0.44
C PHE A 349 7.68 -7.79 -0.49
N LEU A 350 8.88 -8.25 -0.84
CA LEU A 350 10.05 -7.38 -0.95
C LEU A 350 10.12 -6.69 -2.30
N ASN A 351 10.61 -5.45 -2.31
CA ASN A 351 10.99 -4.79 -3.55
C ASN A 351 12.45 -5.17 -3.89
N LEU A 352 12.61 -6.05 -4.89
CA LEU A 352 13.89 -6.37 -5.49
C LEU A 352 13.96 -5.67 -6.86
N PRO A 353 14.87 -4.69 -7.06
CA PRO A 353 15.11 -4.08 -8.37
C PRO A 353 15.61 -5.09 -9.42
N LEU A 354 16.44 -6.03 -8.96
CA LEU A 354 17.01 -7.16 -9.71
C LEU A 354 17.04 -8.39 -8.79
N PRO A 355 17.11 -9.63 -9.34
CA PRO A 355 17.36 -10.82 -8.54
C PRO A 355 18.70 -10.77 -7.79
N ILE A 356 18.81 -11.59 -6.75
CA ILE A 356 20.03 -11.73 -5.94
C ILE A 356 20.64 -13.14 -6.07
N GLY A 357 21.69 -13.43 -5.28
CA GLY A 357 22.20 -14.78 -5.08
C GLY A 357 22.75 -15.44 -6.35
N LEU A 358 22.29 -16.66 -6.64
CA LEU A 358 22.70 -17.42 -7.82
C LEU A 358 22.01 -16.91 -9.10
N ASN A 359 20.81 -16.35 -8.97
CA ASN A 359 20.02 -15.86 -10.11
C ASN A 359 20.25 -14.37 -10.40
N ARG A 360 21.19 -13.71 -9.71
CA ARG A 360 21.63 -12.30 -9.90
C ARG A 360 21.75 -11.83 -11.36
N ASN A 361 22.15 -12.71 -12.28
CA ASN A 361 22.38 -12.39 -13.68
C ASN A 361 21.17 -12.70 -14.60
N VAL A 362 20.02 -13.07 -14.04
CA VAL A 362 18.76 -13.26 -14.79
C VAL A 362 18.16 -11.88 -15.10
N THR A 363 17.91 -11.59 -16.38
CA THR A 363 17.29 -10.33 -16.84
C THR A 363 15.82 -10.27 -16.44
N LEU A 364 15.55 -9.86 -15.21
CA LEU A 364 14.24 -9.81 -14.58
C LEU A 364 14.17 -8.61 -13.63
N GLU A 365 12.98 -8.05 -13.46
CA GLU A 365 12.71 -6.94 -12.53
C GLU A 365 11.58 -7.34 -11.57
N PRO A 366 11.87 -8.00 -10.44
CA PRO A 366 10.83 -8.57 -9.56
C PRO A 366 9.80 -7.55 -9.06
N TYR A 367 10.23 -6.31 -8.75
CA TYR A 367 9.34 -5.21 -8.32
C TYR A 367 8.29 -4.75 -9.36
N LYS A 368 8.44 -5.16 -10.63
CA LYS A 368 7.45 -4.92 -11.71
C LYS A 368 6.49 -6.08 -11.89
N ARG A 369 6.70 -7.23 -11.24
CA ARG A 369 5.86 -8.41 -11.39
C ARG A 369 4.65 -8.37 -10.44
N PRO A 370 3.40 -8.43 -10.94
CA PRO A 370 2.22 -8.60 -10.11
C PRO A 370 2.07 -10.06 -9.65
N PRO A 371 1.27 -10.33 -8.60
CA PRO A 371 0.89 -11.69 -8.23
C PRO A 371 -0.03 -12.33 -9.29
N LEU A 372 0.11 -13.65 -9.47
CA LEU A 372 -0.80 -14.43 -10.32
C LEU A 372 -2.12 -14.71 -9.60
N SER A 373 -2.04 -14.92 -8.29
CA SER A 373 -3.20 -14.88 -7.38
C SER A 373 -2.74 -14.58 -5.95
N PHE A 374 -3.57 -13.83 -5.22
CA PHE A 374 -3.54 -13.70 -3.78
C PHE A 374 -4.98 -13.64 -3.26
N SER A 375 -5.52 -14.75 -2.76
CA SER A 375 -6.91 -14.86 -2.28
C SER A 375 -7.02 -15.81 -1.08
N GLY A 376 -7.96 -15.56 -0.17
CA GLY A 376 -8.27 -16.44 0.97
C GLY A 376 -7.23 -16.45 2.09
N ASN A 377 -6.23 -15.57 2.03
CA ASN A 377 -5.12 -15.56 2.99
C ASN A 377 -5.51 -14.89 4.31
N THR A 378 -4.88 -15.34 5.39
CA THR A 378 -5.12 -14.82 6.75
C THR A 378 -3.81 -14.61 7.49
N ALA A 379 -3.67 -13.51 8.22
CA ALA A 379 -2.54 -13.32 9.12
C ALA A 379 -2.92 -12.61 10.43
N HIS A 380 -2.15 -12.90 11.48
CA HIS A 380 -2.28 -12.24 12.77
C HIS A 380 -0.97 -12.15 13.55
N SER A 381 -1.04 -11.52 14.72
CA SER A 381 0.04 -11.48 15.72
C SER A 381 1.36 -10.92 15.18
N SER A 382 1.32 -9.94 14.29
CA SER A 382 2.48 -9.41 13.57
C SER A 382 2.36 -7.90 13.31
N GLY A 383 3.38 -7.30 12.70
CA GLY A 383 3.39 -5.86 12.42
C GLY A 383 3.59 -4.95 13.64
N TYR A 384 4.38 -5.38 14.64
CA TYR A 384 4.72 -4.56 15.82
C TYR A 384 6.16 -4.02 15.85
N HIS A 385 6.95 -4.30 14.80
CA HIS A 385 8.40 -4.12 14.79
C HIS A 385 8.89 -2.72 14.39
N TRP A 386 7.98 -1.85 13.94
CA TRP A 386 8.15 -0.38 13.80
C TRP A 386 6.77 0.29 13.87
N THR A 387 6.70 1.63 14.02
CA THR A 387 5.46 2.39 14.30
C THR A 387 4.30 2.20 13.30
N GLN A 388 4.59 1.76 12.08
CA GLN A 388 3.61 1.48 11.03
C GLN A 388 3.79 0.08 10.42
N ALA A 389 4.42 -0.86 11.15
CA ALA A 389 4.65 -2.21 10.65
C ALA A 389 3.32 -2.95 10.41
N ALA A 390 3.32 -3.92 9.49
CA ALA A 390 2.09 -4.51 8.97
C ALA A 390 2.08 -6.03 8.98
N ALA A 391 0.88 -6.62 9.03
CA ALA A 391 0.67 -8.07 8.91
C ALA A 391 0.83 -8.56 7.45
N ILE A 392 0.36 -7.77 6.49
CA ILE A 392 0.80 -7.82 5.08
C ILE A 392 1.61 -6.56 4.79
N TYR A 393 2.89 -6.72 4.46
CA TYR A 393 3.79 -5.64 4.09
C TYR A 393 4.30 -5.81 2.66
N CYS A 394 4.06 -4.81 1.82
CA CYS A 394 4.65 -4.69 0.48
C CYS A 394 5.62 -3.50 0.50
N GLY A 395 6.91 -3.78 0.60
CA GLY A 395 7.94 -2.76 0.75
C GLY A 395 9.27 -3.32 1.23
N GLY A 396 10.15 -2.45 1.70
CA GLY A 396 11.53 -2.81 2.02
C GLY A 396 12.38 -2.97 0.75
N ASP A 397 13.68 -2.83 0.93
CA ASP A 397 14.71 -2.83 -0.10
C ASP A 397 15.72 -3.93 0.18
N LEU A 398 15.99 -4.81 -0.80
CA LEU A 398 17.00 -5.86 -0.72
C LEU A 398 17.84 -5.86 -1.98
N ARG A 399 19.12 -5.45 -1.86
CA ARG A 399 20.06 -5.31 -2.97
C ARG A 399 21.50 -5.49 -2.52
N TYR A 400 22.40 -5.67 -3.48
CA TYR A 400 23.84 -5.50 -3.25
C TYR A 400 24.18 -4.03 -2.99
N ASP A 401 25.12 -3.76 -2.10
CA ASP A 401 25.62 -2.41 -1.84
C ASP A 401 26.29 -1.86 -3.11
N PRO A 402 25.89 -0.68 -3.63
CA PRO A 402 26.56 -0.05 -4.78
C PRO A 402 28.06 0.21 -4.59
N ALA A 403 28.56 0.28 -3.35
CA ALA A 403 29.97 0.56 -3.04
C ALA A 403 30.91 -0.64 -3.27
N ASP A 404 30.42 -1.88 -3.18
CA ASP A 404 31.23 -3.09 -3.41
C ASP A 404 30.62 -4.09 -4.41
N ASN A 405 29.31 -4.00 -4.67
CA ASN A 405 28.53 -4.90 -5.53
C ASN A 405 28.65 -6.39 -5.14
N VAL A 406 28.90 -6.68 -3.86
CA VAL A 406 29.15 -8.03 -3.29
C VAL A 406 28.39 -8.25 -1.98
N THR A 407 28.37 -7.26 -1.09
CA THR A 407 27.68 -7.33 0.21
C THR A 407 26.18 -7.09 0.01
N LEU A 408 25.33 -8.01 0.44
CA LEU A 408 23.89 -7.76 0.50
C LEU A 408 23.56 -6.76 1.61
N THR A 409 22.58 -5.90 1.33
CA THR A 409 21.98 -4.96 2.29
C THR A 409 20.47 -5.12 2.26
N TYR A 410 19.85 -5.05 3.44
CA TYR A 410 18.40 -4.95 3.59
C TYR A 410 18.07 -3.67 4.35
N LYS A 411 17.07 -2.93 3.89
CA LYS A 411 16.54 -1.77 4.61
C LYS A 411 15.02 -1.79 4.59
N ILE A 412 14.42 -1.50 5.74
CA ILE A 412 13.01 -1.18 5.85
C ILE A 412 12.82 0.24 5.35
N GLU A 413 12.34 0.40 4.12
CA GLU A 413 12.03 1.69 3.54
C GLU A 413 10.81 1.66 2.61
N ARG A 414 10.39 2.84 2.16
CA ARG A 414 9.25 3.01 1.26
C ARG A 414 9.72 2.71 -0.17
N THR A 415 9.46 1.51 -0.66
CA THR A 415 9.88 1.07 -1.99
C THR A 415 8.70 0.91 -2.93
N THR A 416 8.66 1.72 -3.99
CA THR A 416 7.58 1.79 -4.98
C THR A 416 7.56 0.55 -5.87
N PHE A 417 6.50 -0.25 -5.81
CA PHE A 417 6.21 -1.25 -6.85
C PHE A 417 5.64 -0.58 -8.11
N ASP A 418 5.98 -1.11 -9.29
CA ASP A 418 5.49 -0.64 -10.59
C ASP A 418 4.91 -1.81 -11.41
N PRO A 419 3.80 -2.43 -10.97
CA PRO A 419 3.24 -3.64 -11.58
C PRO A 419 2.93 -3.48 -13.08
N ARG A 420 3.46 -4.40 -13.90
CA ARG A 420 3.34 -4.45 -15.37
C ARG A 420 2.95 -5.84 -15.87
N ASP A 421 2.37 -5.92 -17.07
CA ASP A 421 2.04 -7.20 -17.68
C ASP A 421 3.34 -7.99 -17.96
N PRO A 422 3.45 -9.28 -17.52
CA PRO A 422 4.66 -10.06 -17.71
C PRO A 422 5.08 -10.29 -19.17
N ASN A 423 4.14 -10.22 -20.10
CA ASN A 423 4.32 -10.44 -21.54
C ASN A 423 4.48 -9.11 -22.31
N ASN A 424 3.94 -8.01 -21.79
CA ASN A 424 4.08 -6.68 -22.38
C ASN A 424 4.38 -5.62 -21.31
N ALA A 425 5.66 -5.37 -21.06
CA ALA A 425 6.14 -4.40 -20.07
C ALA A 425 5.75 -2.93 -20.35
N THR A 426 5.10 -2.60 -21.48
CA THR A 426 4.49 -1.27 -21.70
C THR A 426 3.12 -1.12 -21.04
N LEU A 427 2.38 -2.23 -20.89
CA LEU A 427 1.11 -2.27 -20.16
C LEU A 427 1.41 -2.30 -18.67
N LYS A 428 0.89 -1.31 -17.93
CA LYS A 428 0.88 -1.35 -16.47
C LYS A 428 -0.45 -1.90 -15.97
N VAL A 429 -0.37 -2.72 -14.92
CA VAL A 429 -1.50 -3.51 -14.39
C VAL A 429 -1.63 -3.29 -12.89
N LYS A 430 -2.61 -3.92 -12.24
CA LYS A 430 -2.85 -3.80 -10.80
C LYS A 430 -2.12 -4.89 -10.00
N PHE A 431 -1.59 -4.53 -8.83
CA PHE A 431 -1.12 -5.49 -7.83
C PHE A 431 -2.30 -5.84 -6.92
N VAL A 432 -2.83 -7.07 -7.03
CA VAL A 432 -4.15 -7.39 -6.44
C VAL A 432 -4.04 -8.33 -5.23
N LEU A 433 -4.70 -7.95 -4.14
CA LEU A 433 -4.98 -8.79 -2.97
C LEU A 433 -6.49 -9.01 -2.86
N ARG A 434 -6.95 -10.24 -2.64
CA ARG A 434 -8.38 -10.58 -2.47
C ARG A 434 -8.70 -11.37 -1.21
N ASP A 435 -9.96 -11.33 -0.79
CA ASP A 435 -10.59 -12.26 0.16
C ASP A 435 -9.74 -12.52 1.42
N THR A 436 -9.21 -11.46 2.01
CA THR A 436 -8.11 -11.52 2.99
C THR A 436 -8.64 -11.11 4.36
N LYS A 437 -8.42 -11.94 5.39
CA LYS A 437 -8.85 -11.66 6.78
C LYS A 437 -7.65 -11.53 7.71
N ILE A 438 -7.43 -10.33 8.23
CA ILE A 438 -6.36 -10.02 9.17
C ILE A 438 -6.95 -9.69 10.55
N TRP A 439 -6.32 -10.19 11.61
CA TRP A 439 -6.66 -9.79 12.98
C TRP A 439 -5.42 -9.56 13.83
N LEU A 440 -5.53 -8.78 14.91
CA LEU A 440 -4.44 -8.53 15.86
C LEU A 440 -3.13 -8.15 15.16
N GLY A 441 -3.20 -7.19 14.23
CA GLY A 441 -2.06 -6.64 13.50
C GLY A 441 -1.72 -5.21 13.95
N GLY A 442 -0.54 -4.72 13.55
CA GLY A 442 -0.26 -3.29 13.58
C GLY A 442 -1.11 -2.56 12.55
N VAL A 443 -0.53 -2.26 11.39
CA VAL A 443 -1.32 -2.03 10.18
C VAL A 443 -1.75 -3.39 9.60
N THR A 444 -2.99 -3.54 9.18
CA THR A 444 -3.48 -4.79 8.59
C THR A 444 -2.83 -5.04 7.22
N VAL A 445 -2.92 -4.09 6.29
CA VAL A 445 -2.20 -4.07 5.00
C VAL A 445 -1.47 -2.74 4.84
N GLN A 446 -0.16 -2.79 4.59
CA GLN A 446 0.64 -1.64 4.14
C GLN A 446 1.31 -1.95 2.81
N SER A 447 1.11 -1.07 1.83
CA SER A 447 1.85 -1.08 0.56
C SER A 447 2.43 0.30 0.23
N TYR A 448 3.47 0.30 -0.60
CA TYR A 448 4.03 1.50 -1.23
C TYR A 448 4.13 1.31 -2.75
N GLY A 449 3.64 2.28 -3.50
CA GLY A 449 3.65 2.30 -4.95
C GLY A 449 2.30 1.97 -5.57
N ASP A 450 2.29 1.96 -6.90
CA ASP A 450 1.11 2.32 -7.68
C ASP A 450 0.23 1.13 -8.06
N ARG A 451 -1.07 1.39 -8.24
CA ARG A 451 -2.06 0.44 -8.76
C ARG A 451 -2.25 -0.80 -7.88
N PHE A 452 -2.15 -0.67 -6.55
CA PHE A 452 -2.59 -1.73 -5.64
C PHE A 452 -4.12 -1.74 -5.54
N MET A 453 -4.73 -2.91 -5.63
CA MET A 453 -6.16 -3.13 -5.37
C MET A 453 -6.31 -4.16 -4.26
N VAL A 454 -7.07 -3.82 -3.22
CA VAL A 454 -7.43 -4.73 -2.13
C VAL A 454 -8.94 -4.90 -2.12
N ASP A 455 -9.42 -6.13 -2.29
CA ASP A 455 -10.83 -6.45 -2.53
C ASP A 455 -11.28 -7.56 -1.55
N GLY A 456 -12.37 -7.37 -0.81
CA GLY A 456 -12.80 -8.35 0.19
C GLY A 456 -11.90 -8.41 1.43
N LEU A 457 -11.48 -7.25 1.95
CA LEU A 457 -10.63 -7.17 3.16
C LEU A 457 -11.46 -7.20 4.45
N GLU A 458 -11.25 -8.20 5.28
CA GLU A 458 -11.67 -8.17 6.69
C GLU A 458 -10.50 -7.79 7.60
N SER A 459 -10.72 -6.80 8.47
CA SER A 459 -9.74 -6.38 9.49
C SER A 459 -10.40 -6.34 10.87
N HIS A 460 -9.85 -7.06 11.84
CA HIS A 460 -10.39 -7.10 13.21
C HIS A 460 -9.31 -6.80 14.27
N ASP A 461 -9.59 -5.85 15.18
CA ASP A 461 -8.66 -5.51 16.27
C ASP A 461 -7.23 -5.20 15.80
N GLY A 462 -7.06 -4.43 14.72
CA GLY A 462 -5.77 -3.88 14.32
C GLY A 462 -5.53 -2.49 14.92
N LEU A 463 -4.28 -1.99 14.89
CA LEU A 463 -4.04 -0.55 15.09
C LEU A 463 -4.55 0.27 13.90
N MET A 464 -4.54 -0.31 12.68
CA MET A 464 -5.02 0.35 11.47
C MET A 464 -5.58 -0.65 10.45
N GLY A 465 -6.81 -0.42 9.97
CA GLY A 465 -7.53 -1.33 9.07
C GLY A 465 -6.93 -1.47 7.67
N ALA A 466 -6.47 -0.37 7.05
CA ALA A 466 -5.70 -0.42 5.80
C ALA A 466 -4.84 0.83 5.60
N ASN A 467 -3.73 0.70 4.87
CA ASN A 467 -2.85 1.82 4.50
C ASN A 467 -2.16 1.55 3.14
N VAL A 468 -2.97 1.57 2.07
CA VAL A 468 -2.60 1.12 0.71
C VAL A 468 -2.12 2.33 -0.13
N ARG A 469 -0.82 2.65 -0.11
CA ARG A 469 -0.31 3.96 -0.58
C ARG A 469 0.29 3.95 -2.00
N GLY A 470 -0.33 4.68 -2.93
CA GLY A 470 0.11 4.75 -4.34
C GLY A 470 -0.86 5.52 -5.24
N ASP A 471 -0.54 5.58 -6.54
CA ASP A 471 -1.34 6.30 -7.53
C ASP A 471 -1.90 5.42 -8.70
N PRO A 472 -3.23 5.26 -8.81
CA PRO A 472 -4.23 5.24 -7.75
C PRO A 472 -4.26 3.86 -7.07
N ASN A 473 -4.61 3.83 -5.78
CA ASN A 473 -4.77 2.59 -5.02
C ASN A 473 -6.20 2.42 -4.49
N GLU A 474 -6.64 1.18 -4.36
CA GLU A 474 -8.06 0.85 -4.28
C GLU A 474 -8.39 -0.08 -3.09
N LEU A 475 -9.51 0.18 -2.41
CA LEU A 475 -10.05 -0.67 -1.34
C LEU A 475 -11.55 -0.92 -1.56
N TYR A 476 -11.91 -2.17 -1.85
CA TYR A 476 -13.27 -2.59 -2.14
C TYR A 476 -13.77 -3.67 -1.17
N ASN A 477 -15.08 -3.69 -0.94
CA ASN A 477 -15.82 -4.77 -0.26
C ASN A 477 -15.26 -5.13 1.14
N ALA A 478 -14.87 -4.12 1.92
CA ALA A 478 -14.10 -4.31 3.15
C ALA A 478 -14.93 -4.16 4.45
N ASP A 479 -14.53 -4.86 5.51
CA ASP A 479 -15.10 -4.74 6.87
C ASP A 479 -14.00 -4.47 7.91
N LEU A 480 -13.97 -3.25 8.42
CA LEU A 480 -12.95 -2.75 9.35
C LEU A 480 -13.56 -2.65 10.76
N ASN A 481 -13.43 -3.73 11.52
CA ASN A 481 -13.95 -3.88 12.88
C ASN A 481 -12.88 -3.49 13.92
N LEU A 482 -12.95 -2.27 14.43
CA LEU A 482 -11.89 -1.75 15.31
C LEU A 482 -11.87 -2.42 16.68
N ASN A 483 -13.01 -2.89 17.21
CA ASN A 483 -13.09 -3.54 18.51
C ASN A 483 -14.07 -4.71 18.46
N SER A 484 -13.55 -5.94 18.50
CA SER A 484 -14.35 -7.16 18.62
C SER A 484 -14.67 -7.49 20.09
N ALA A 485 -15.41 -8.57 20.31
CA ALA A 485 -15.52 -9.17 21.64
C ALA A 485 -14.15 -9.59 22.22
N HIS A 486 -13.21 -10.02 21.37
CA HIS A 486 -11.85 -10.35 21.78
C HIS A 486 -11.00 -9.11 22.10
N GLY A 487 -11.10 -8.05 21.31
CA GLY A 487 -10.40 -6.78 21.59
C GLY A 487 -10.75 -6.22 22.96
N SER A 488 -12.02 -6.35 23.35
CA SER A 488 -12.54 -5.97 24.66
C SER A 488 -11.98 -6.87 25.78
N TRP A 489 -11.85 -8.18 25.54
CA TRP A 489 -11.21 -9.12 26.46
C TRP A 489 -9.71 -8.81 26.64
N LEU A 490 -8.98 -8.57 25.55
CA LEU A 490 -7.55 -8.22 25.58
C LEU A 490 -7.30 -6.93 26.35
N ALA A 491 -8.07 -5.87 26.09
CA ALA A 491 -7.95 -4.60 26.80
C ALA A 491 -8.19 -4.72 28.32
N THR A 492 -8.95 -5.74 28.76
CA THR A 492 -9.25 -6.01 30.17
C THR A 492 -8.22 -6.93 30.83
N ASN A 493 -7.76 -7.97 30.13
CA ASN A 493 -6.98 -9.07 30.73
C ASN A 493 -5.47 -8.97 30.42
N ILE A 494 -5.08 -8.36 29.30
CA ILE A 494 -3.69 -8.20 28.86
C ILE A 494 -3.40 -6.71 28.58
N PRO A 495 -3.47 -5.84 29.60
CA PRO A 495 -3.31 -4.39 29.43
C PRO A 495 -1.96 -4.05 28.81
N GLY A 496 -1.99 -3.37 27.66
CA GLY A 496 -0.80 -3.03 26.87
C GLY A 496 -0.57 -3.90 25.63
N ASP A 497 -1.28 -5.02 25.47
CA ASP A 497 -1.32 -5.72 24.17
C ASP A 497 -2.21 -4.96 23.16
N LEU A 498 -1.74 -4.89 21.91
CA LEU A 498 -2.29 -4.06 20.83
C LEU A 498 -2.61 -2.59 21.19
N GLY A 499 -1.94 -2.02 22.20
CA GLY A 499 -2.03 -0.59 22.57
C GLY A 499 -3.44 0.01 22.49
N PRO A 500 -4.46 -0.58 23.18
CA PRO A 500 -5.83 -0.70 22.69
C PRO A 500 -6.60 0.61 22.50
N ASN A 501 -6.07 1.71 23.06
CA ASN A 501 -6.58 3.05 22.82
C ASN A 501 -6.34 3.54 21.38
N ASN A 502 -5.30 3.06 20.68
CA ASN A 502 -4.82 3.62 19.40
C ASN A 502 -5.21 2.74 18.21
N ARG A 503 -6.48 2.82 17.77
CA ARG A 503 -7.04 2.00 16.68
C ARG A 503 -7.77 2.88 15.66
N TYR A 504 -7.45 2.74 14.39
CA TYR A 504 -8.07 3.53 13.31
C TYR A 504 -8.61 2.61 12.20
N GLY A 505 -9.72 2.98 11.56
CA GLY A 505 -10.19 2.26 10.38
C GLY A 505 -9.26 2.51 9.20
N LEU A 506 -9.17 3.77 8.79
CA LEU A 506 -8.35 4.25 7.69
C LEU A 506 -7.50 5.45 8.12
N GLN A 507 -6.41 5.68 7.39
CA GLN A 507 -5.56 6.85 7.54
C GLN A 507 -5.34 7.51 6.18
N PHE A 508 -5.64 8.81 6.09
CA PHE A 508 -5.25 9.64 4.96
C PHE A 508 -4.00 10.44 5.33
N TYR A 509 -2.96 10.26 4.51
CA TYR A 509 -1.59 10.68 4.77
C TYR A 509 -0.82 10.74 3.45
N ASP A 510 0.19 11.62 3.40
CA ASP A 510 1.04 11.88 2.22
C ASP A 510 0.36 12.56 1.02
N ASN A 511 1.17 12.98 0.04
CA ASN A 511 0.75 13.79 -1.12
C ASN A 511 0.61 13.02 -2.45
N PHE A 512 1.45 12.01 -2.66
CA PHE A 512 1.54 11.26 -3.92
C PHE A 512 0.48 10.16 -4.09
N TYR A 513 -0.49 10.05 -3.17
CA TYR A 513 -1.41 8.92 -3.11
C TYR A 513 -2.85 9.34 -3.38
N ARG A 514 -3.52 8.60 -4.28
CA ARG A 514 -4.94 8.74 -4.62
C ARG A 514 -5.67 7.44 -4.24
N HIS A 515 -6.68 7.53 -3.39
CA HIS A 515 -7.44 6.38 -2.91
C HIS A 515 -8.85 6.30 -3.53
N LEU A 516 -9.23 5.13 -4.03
CA LEU A 516 -10.61 4.77 -4.38
C LEU A 516 -11.14 3.82 -3.31
N LEU A 517 -12.29 4.14 -2.69
CA LEU A 517 -12.90 3.30 -1.65
C LEU A 517 -14.36 3.03 -1.95
N ALA A 518 -14.78 1.77 -2.01
CA ALA A 518 -16.18 1.44 -2.28
C ALA A 518 -16.68 0.21 -1.51
N ASN A 519 -17.91 0.26 -1.01
CA ASN A 519 -18.51 -0.78 -0.16
C ASN A 519 -17.60 -1.12 1.05
N VAL A 520 -17.30 -0.12 1.87
CA VAL A 520 -16.45 -0.27 3.06
C VAL A 520 -17.26 -0.06 4.33
N THR A 521 -17.39 -1.12 5.13
CA THR A 521 -17.93 -1.04 6.49
C THR A 521 -16.82 -0.67 7.46
N ILE A 522 -17.07 0.31 8.33
CA ILE A 522 -16.19 0.61 9.47
C ILE A 522 -17.03 0.54 10.74
N ARG A 523 -16.62 -0.29 11.70
CA ARG A 523 -17.49 -0.64 12.83
C ARG A 523 -16.81 -0.76 14.18
N ASN A 524 -17.65 -0.62 15.21
CA ASN A 524 -17.31 -0.74 16.63
C ASN A 524 -16.15 0.19 17.05
N VAL A 525 -16.33 1.51 16.91
CA VAL A 525 -15.32 2.52 17.27
C VAL A 525 -15.65 3.08 18.65
N VAL A 526 -14.73 3.03 19.60
CA VAL A 526 -14.98 3.46 20.99
C VAL A 526 -14.78 4.98 21.13
N PRO A 527 -15.61 5.72 21.91
CA PRO A 527 -15.41 7.14 22.21
C PRO A 527 -14.05 7.40 22.88
N ASN A 528 -13.04 7.78 22.10
CA ASN A 528 -11.66 7.99 22.52
C ASN A 528 -11.03 9.07 21.62
N THR A 529 -10.00 9.77 22.11
CA THR A 529 -9.19 10.69 21.26
C THR A 529 -8.18 9.96 20.38
N LYS A 530 -7.92 8.67 20.67
CA LYS A 530 -7.00 7.81 19.94
C LYS A 530 -7.69 6.72 19.08
N GLN A 531 -9.02 6.73 18.98
CA GLN A 531 -9.74 5.91 18.01
C GLN A 531 -10.58 6.76 17.05
N ALA A 532 -10.63 6.37 15.77
CA ALA A 532 -11.51 6.97 14.76
C ALA A 532 -11.75 6.02 13.58
N ALA A 533 -12.87 6.16 12.88
CA ALA A 533 -13.12 5.45 11.62
C ALA A 533 -12.14 5.94 10.53
N ILE A 534 -11.95 7.26 10.41
CA ILE A 534 -10.91 7.87 9.55
C ILE A 534 -10.02 8.81 10.37
N LEU A 535 -8.70 8.69 10.19
CA LEU A 535 -7.67 9.60 10.71
C LEU A 535 -7.08 10.44 9.58
N SER A 536 -7.21 11.76 9.67
CA SER A 536 -6.46 12.72 8.86
C SER A 536 -5.14 13.07 9.57
N LEU A 537 -4.02 12.89 8.87
CA LEU A 537 -2.72 13.44 9.28
C LEU A 537 -2.32 14.70 8.50
N VAL A 538 -3.20 15.23 7.65
CA VAL A 538 -2.84 16.13 6.53
C VAL A 538 -2.86 17.62 6.92
N PHE A 539 -2.34 17.92 8.11
CA PHE A 539 -2.23 19.26 8.69
C PHE A 539 -0.73 19.61 8.85
N SER A 540 0.04 19.48 7.75
CA SER A 540 1.50 19.67 7.73
C SER A 540 2.05 20.14 6.37
N ASP A 541 3.12 20.93 6.47
CA ASP A 541 4.17 21.21 5.47
C ASP A 541 4.70 19.99 4.71
N GLN A 542 4.93 18.89 5.40
CA GLN A 542 5.60 17.71 4.85
C GLN A 542 4.71 16.92 3.88
N PHE A 543 3.38 16.97 4.04
CA PHE A 543 2.44 16.06 3.37
C PHE A 543 1.33 16.84 2.63
N LYS A 544 1.66 17.30 1.42
CA LYS A 544 0.93 18.28 0.57
C LYS A 544 -0.27 17.68 -0.22
N PRO A 545 -1.53 17.68 0.26
CA PRO A 545 -2.61 16.87 -0.33
C PRO A 545 -2.86 17.14 -1.83
N SER A 546 -2.97 16.07 -2.60
CA SER A 546 -3.67 16.03 -3.90
C SER A 546 -5.18 15.77 -3.65
N HIS A 547 -5.94 15.25 -4.61
CA HIS A 547 -7.22 14.59 -4.28
C HIS A 547 -6.87 13.26 -3.58
N THR A 548 -6.77 13.24 -2.26
CA THR A 548 -6.26 12.05 -1.55
C THR A 548 -7.24 10.88 -1.60
N ALA A 549 -8.55 11.13 -1.66
CA ALA A 549 -9.55 10.07 -1.80
C ALA A 549 -10.84 10.49 -2.51
N SER A 550 -11.47 9.51 -3.16
CA SER A 550 -12.91 9.47 -3.44
C SER A 550 -13.50 8.20 -2.82
N MET A 551 -14.70 8.26 -2.27
CA MET A 551 -15.36 7.12 -1.60
C MET A 551 -16.87 7.03 -1.87
N GLN A 552 -17.44 5.82 -1.82
CA GLN A 552 -18.89 5.55 -1.87
C GLN A 552 -19.26 4.26 -1.11
N ASP A 553 -20.55 4.03 -0.84
CA ASP A 553 -21.08 2.87 -0.10
C ASP A 553 -20.36 2.64 1.26
N ILE A 554 -20.05 3.73 1.97
CA ILE A 554 -19.34 3.70 3.25
C ILE A 554 -20.33 3.55 4.41
N ARG A 555 -20.22 2.44 5.15
CA ARG A 555 -21.18 2.05 6.20
C ARG A 555 -20.57 2.14 7.59
N LEU A 556 -20.95 3.16 8.36
CA LEU A 556 -20.57 3.33 9.76
C LEU A 556 -21.53 2.58 10.69
N VAL A 557 -21.04 1.59 11.46
CA VAL A 557 -21.85 0.80 12.41
C VAL A 557 -21.26 0.87 13.81
N ASN A 558 -22.03 1.31 14.81
CA ASN A 558 -21.52 1.57 16.17
C ASN A 558 -20.31 2.52 16.16
N VAL A 559 -20.43 3.63 15.42
CA VAL A 559 -19.42 4.71 15.33
C VAL A 559 -20.02 5.99 15.89
N PRO A 560 -19.51 6.56 16.99
CA PRO A 560 -19.97 7.84 17.51
C PRO A 560 -19.58 8.98 16.56
N ARG A 561 -20.42 10.02 16.45
CA ARG A 561 -20.21 11.16 15.52
C ARG A 561 -18.87 11.88 15.69
N ALA A 562 -18.32 11.94 16.90
CA ALA A 562 -17.01 12.55 17.17
C ALA A 562 -15.82 11.65 16.80
N GLN A 563 -16.06 10.40 16.43
CA GLN A 563 -15.07 9.39 16.03
C GLN A 563 -15.21 8.96 14.57
N ALA A 564 -16.19 9.49 13.81
CA ALA A 564 -16.28 9.24 12.37
C ALA A 564 -15.03 9.75 11.63
N LEU A 565 -14.61 10.99 11.93
CA LEU A 565 -13.40 11.60 11.42
C LEU A 565 -12.62 12.27 12.57
N SER A 566 -11.35 11.91 12.71
CA SER A 566 -10.38 12.64 13.54
C SER A 566 -9.49 13.49 12.62
N ASN A 567 -9.61 14.81 12.77
CA ASN A 567 -8.83 15.81 12.04
C ASN A 567 -8.21 16.77 13.08
N ALA A 568 -6.98 16.49 13.49
CA ALA A 568 -6.30 17.22 14.54
C ALA A 568 -5.81 18.59 14.05
N LEU A 569 -6.16 19.64 14.78
CA LEU A 569 -5.72 21.02 14.49
C LEU A 569 -4.30 21.22 15.02
N VAL A 570 -3.29 21.17 14.14
CA VAL A 570 -1.87 21.34 14.47
C VAL A 570 -1.29 22.45 13.60
N ARG A 571 -0.63 23.46 14.19
CA ARG A 571 -0.04 24.57 13.41
C ARG A 571 1.34 24.18 12.89
N THR A 572 1.56 24.32 11.59
CA THR A 572 2.74 23.84 10.85
C THR A 572 3.18 24.83 9.76
N GLY A 573 4.37 24.65 9.19
CA GLY A 573 4.97 25.53 8.18
C GLY A 573 4.39 25.43 6.76
N ALA A 574 3.23 24.78 6.59
CA ALA A 574 2.34 25.02 5.46
C ALA A 574 0.87 24.85 5.87
N TRP A 575 0.03 25.78 5.44
CA TRP A 575 -1.39 25.83 5.75
C TRP A 575 -2.20 25.08 4.69
N ARG A 576 -2.02 23.76 4.71
CA ARG A 576 -2.65 22.82 3.78
C ARG A 576 -3.73 22.04 4.52
N PHE A 577 -4.81 21.72 3.80
CA PHE A 577 -6.04 21.27 4.44
C PHE A 577 -6.57 20.02 3.75
N TYR A 578 -6.69 18.96 4.56
CA TYR A 578 -7.37 17.70 4.24
C TYR A 578 -8.70 17.91 3.51
N ASN A 579 -8.97 17.02 2.56
CA ASN A 579 -10.12 17.02 1.65
C ASN A 579 -10.35 15.60 1.08
N PHE A 580 -11.57 15.29 0.64
CA PHE A 580 -11.93 14.10 -0.14
C PHE A 580 -13.38 14.22 -0.67
N LEU A 581 -13.72 13.41 -1.69
CA LEU A 581 -15.09 13.29 -2.20
C LEU A 581 -15.81 12.09 -1.59
N ASP A 582 -16.90 12.33 -0.87
CA ASP A 582 -17.91 11.34 -0.47
C ASP A 582 -18.99 11.32 -1.56
N ALA A 583 -18.79 10.49 -2.59
CA ALA A 583 -19.45 10.59 -3.89
C ALA A 583 -20.95 10.30 -3.86
N ASP A 584 -21.42 9.57 -2.85
CA ASP A 584 -22.84 9.26 -2.61
C ASP A 584 -23.39 9.87 -1.31
N GLY A 585 -22.54 10.53 -0.50
CA GLY A 585 -22.91 11.07 0.81
C GLY A 585 -23.09 10.00 1.89
N SER A 586 -22.56 8.79 1.70
CA SER A 586 -22.68 7.67 2.64
C SER A 586 -21.86 7.89 3.91
N PHE A 587 -20.62 8.36 3.79
CA PHE A 587 -19.74 8.55 4.94
C PHE A 587 -20.18 9.73 5.80
N SER A 588 -20.57 10.84 5.20
CA SER A 588 -21.09 12.04 5.88
C SER A 588 -22.55 11.93 6.29
N GLY A 589 -23.32 11.04 5.68
CA GLY A 589 -24.74 10.83 5.92
C GLY A 589 -25.66 11.85 5.23
N THR A 590 -25.14 12.62 4.27
CA THR A 590 -25.90 13.59 3.46
C THR A 590 -26.73 12.95 2.35
N GLN A 591 -26.43 11.69 1.98
CA GLN A 591 -27.08 10.92 0.91
C GLN A 591 -26.98 11.55 -0.50
N ARG A 592 -25.99 12.43 -0.72
CA ARG A 592 -25.67 13.09 -1.99
C ARG A 592 -24.17 13.41 -2.09
N PRO A 593 -23.60 13.61 -3.30
CA PRO A 593 -22.17 13.83 -3.47
C PRO A 593 -21.70 15.06 -2.68
N THR A 594 -20.73 14.82 -1.81
CA THR A 594 -20.30 15.79 -0.78
C THR A 594 -18.78 15.89 -0.79
N LEU A 595 -18.26 17.08 -1.05
CA LEU A 595 -16.86 17.38 -0.76
C LEU A 595 -16.74 17.61 0.76
N LEU A 596 -15.90 16.82 1.41
CA LEU A 596 -15.53 17.03 2.81
C LEU A 596 -14.12 17.58 2.88
N ALA A 597 -13.90 18.56 3.74
CA ALA A 597 -12.60 19.19 3.93
C ALA A 597 -12.43 19.78 5.34
N SER A 598 -11.21 20.18 5.72
CA SER A 598 -10.96 20.80 7.04
C SER A 598 -11.71 22.11 7.26
N TYR A 599 -12.09 22.34 8.51
CA TYR A 599 -12.76 23.55 9.01
C TYR A 599 -12.33 23.83 10.46
N SER A 600 -12.32 25.09 10.89
CA SER A 600 -12.24 25.42 12.32
C SER A 600 -13.21 26.54 12.68
N ALA A 601 -13.97 26.34 13.76
CA ALA A 601 -14.85 27.35 14.33
C ALA A 601 -14.09 28.49 15.04
N THR A 602 -12.80 28.29 15.37
CA THR A 602 -11.95 29.27 16.05
C THR A 602 -10.69 29.61 15.24
N ASN A 603 -10.17 30.83 15.43
CA ASN A 603 -8.91 31.28 14.86
C ASN A 603 -7.67 30.72 15.61
N SER A 604 -7.85 30.07 16.76
CA SER A 604 -6.76 29.63 17.67
C SER A 604 -5.78 28.63 17.06
N THR A 605 -6.15 28.03 15.93
CA THR A 605 -5.32 27.17 15.08
C THR A 605 -5.46 27.55 13.59
N GLY A 606 -5.91 28.78 13.32
CA GLY A 606 -6.05 29.36 12.00
C GLY A 606 -4.90 30.33 11.69
N PRO A 607 -4.88 30.93 10.49
CA PRO A 607 -3.78 31.75 9.96
C PRO A 607 -3.66 33.15 10.61
N CYS A 608 -3.89 33.25 11.91
CA CYS A 608 -4.13 34.49 12.62
C CYS A 608 -3.37 34.51 13.96
N ASP A 609 -2.22 35.21 14.01
CA ASP A 609 -1.70 35.79 15.25
C ASP A 609 -1.82 37.32 15.23
N ALA A 610 -1.36 38.00 16.27
CA ALA A 610 -1.51 39.45 16.40
C ALA A 610 -0.75 40.29 15.34
N SER A 611 0.11 39.69 14.50
CA SER A 611 0.80 40.35 13.38
C SER A 611 0.38 39.84 11.98
N ALA A 612 -0.54 38.87 11.90
CA ALA A 612 -0.96 38.24 10.66
C ALA A 612 -1.90 39.11 9.79
N VAL A 613 -1.85 38.89 8.46
CA VAL A 613 -2.66 39.61 7.45
C VAL A 613 -4.14 39.13 7.40
N ILE A 614 -4.52 38.21 8.28
CA ILE A 614 -5.89 37.70 8.45
C ILE A 614 -6.33 37.99 9.90
N PRO A 615 -7.44 38.74 10.12
CA PRO A 615 -7.88 39.10 11.47
C PRO A 615 -8.20 37.89 12.37
N CYS A 616 -7.76 37.98 13.63
CA CYS A 616 -7.95 36.97 14.70
C CYS A 616 -9.40 36.76 15.19
N ALA A 617 -10.41 37.07 14.38
CA ALA A 617 -11.83 37.00 14.76
C ALA A 617 -12.70 36.12 13.83
N ALA A 618 -12.14 35.61 12.73
CA ALA A 618 -12.87 34.81 11.75
C ALA A 618 -12.60 33.28 11.90
N PRO A 619 -13.60 32.42 11.61
CA PRO A 619 -13.39 30.97 11.53
C PRO A 619 -12.58 30.60 10.29
N PHE A 620 -11.83 29.48 10.35
CA PHE A 620 -11.22 28.94 9.14
C PHE A 620 -12.26 28.23 8.28
N ALA A 621 -12.63 28.87 7.18
CA ALA A 621 -13.75 28.46 6.33
C ALA A 621 -13.42 28.42 4.82
N TRP A 622 -12.14 28.29 4.42
CA TRP A 622 -11.68 28.35 3.02
C TRP A 622 -12.54 27.55 2.02
N TRP A 623 -12.97 26.34 2.37
CA TRP A 623 -13.78 25.47 1.50
C TRP A 623 -15.27 25.87 1.40
N MET A 624 -15.75 26.79 2.26
CA MET A 624 -17.14 27.26 2.32
C MET A 624 -17.45 28.31 1.24
N THR A 625 -17.47 27.86 -0.01
CA THR A 625 -17.74 28.67 -1.22
C THR A 625 -19.23 28.99 -1.44
N ASP A 626 -20.16 28.14 -1.00
CA ASP A 626 -21.61 28.42 -0.97
C ASP A 626 -22.12 28.07 0.43
N PRO A 627 -22.34 29.05 1.33
CA PRO A 627 -22.80 28.79 2.69
C PRO A 627 -24.17 28.11 2.81
N ALA A 628 -25.02 28.14 1.78
CA ALA A 628 -26.30 27.43 1.78
C ALA A 628 -26.13 25.94 1.44
N ALA A 629 -25.11 25.60 0.64
CA ALA A 629 -24.78 24.23 0.23
C ALA A 629 -23.66 23.60 1.08
N CYS A 630 -23.41 24.12 2.29
CA CYS A 630 -22.36 23.63 3.20
C CYS A 630 -22.83 23.51 4.66
N THR A 631 -22.34 22.51 5.39
CA THR A 631 -22.56 22.30 6.83
C THR A 631 -21.28 21.89 7.56
N THR A 632 -21.09 22.40 8.77
CA THR A 632 -19.99 22.04 9.69
C THR A 632 -20.37 20.93 10.66
N THR A 633 -21.58 20.38 10.53
CA THR A 633 -22.13 19.29 11.37
C THR A 633 -22.92 18.26 10.56
N PRO A 634 -22.35 17.69 9.47
CA PRO A 634 -23.06 16.71 8.64
C PRO A 634 -23.52 15.49 9.47
N PRO A 635 -24.59 14.78 9.07
CA PRO A 635 -25.33 13.85 9.93
C PRO A 635 -24.48 12.81 10.68
N ASN A 636 -23.42 12.28 10.06
CA ASN A 636 -22.55 11.27 10.66
C ASN A 636 -21.36 11.83 11.48
N MET A 637 -21.09 13.15 11.45
CA MET A 637 -19.91 13.75 12.09
C MET A 637 -20.29 14.80 13.15
N ALA A 638 -19.41 15.07 14.11
CA ALA A 638 -19.60 16.14 15.10
C ALA A 638 -18.78 17.39 14.73
N ALA A 639 -19.14 18.55 15.27
CA ALA A 639 -18.35 19.79 15.08
C ALA A 639 -16.88 19.63 15.52
N THR A 640 -16.62 18.76 16.49
CA THR A 640 -15.27 18.41 16.98
C THR A 640 -14.41 17.65 15.98
N SER A 641 -14.99 17.16 14.87
CA SER A 641 -14.24 16.54 13.77
C SER A 641 -13.56 17.57 12.85
N ASN A 642 -13.67 18.88 13.13
CA ASN A 642 -12.96 19.96 12.45
C ASN A 642 -13.05 19.86 10.92
N ALA A 643 -14.28 19.64 10.44
CA ALA A 643 -14.59 19.39 9.05
C ALA A 643 -15.85 20.14 8.59
N ILE A 644 -15.88 20.46 7.30
CA ILE A 644 -17.03 20.99 6.59
C ILE A 644 -17.39 20.03 5.46
N ALA A 645 -18.68 19.73 5.34
CA ALA A 645 -19.28 19.05 4.21
C ALA A 645 -19.93 20.10 3.30
N CYS A 646 -19.62 20.10 2.01
CA CYS A 646 -20.26 20.93 1.01
C CYS A 646 -20.75 20.07 -0.16
N ASP A 647 -21.89 20.41 -0.74
CA ASP A 647 -22.38 19.73 -1.93
C ASP A 647 -21.36 19.85 -3.08
N TRP A 648 -21.05 18.73 -3.74
CA TRP A 648 -20.08 18.66 -4.83
C TRP A 648 -20.76 18.74 -6.21
N TYR A 649 -20.09 19.40 -7.16
CA TYR A 649 -20.58 19.59 -8.52
C TYR A 649 -19.46 19.39 -9.56
N PRO A 650 -19.72 18.78 -10.73
CA PRO A 650 -18.68 18.52 -11.76
C PRO A 650 -17.88 19.75 -12.23
N TRP A 651 -18.49 20.93 -12.22
CA TRP A 651 -17.88 22.21 -12.61
C TRP A 651 -17.33 23.03 -11.43
N ARG A 652 -17.55 22.58 -10.20
CA ARG A 652 -17.01 23.14 -8.95
C ARG A 652 -16.45 21.99 -8.10
N THR A 653 -15.33 21.46 -8.57
CA THR A 653 -14.62 20.33 -7.96
C THR A 653 -13.32 20.81 -7.32
N GLN A 654 -12.62 19.95 -6.59
CA GLN A 654 -11.34 20.29 -5.99
C GLN A 654 -10.24 20.46 -7.06
N ALA A 655 -9.30 21.34 -6.78
CA ALA A 655 -8.04 21.46 -7.52
C ALA A 655 -6.88 21.93 -6.62
N ARG A 656 -5.66 21.79 -7.14
CA ARG A 656 -4.41 22.25 -6.53
C ARG A 656 -3.64 23.12 -7.51
N LEU A 657 -3.18 24.28 -7.04
CA LEU A 657 -2.23 25.14 -7.74
C LEU A 657 -0.89 25.16 -7.00
N GLY A 658 0.21 24.89 -7.71
CA GLY A 658 1.56 25.02 -7.18
C GLY A 658 2.09 26.42 -7.42
N LEU A 659 2.27 27.20 -6.36
CA LEU A 659 2.73 28.59 -6.46
C LEU A 659 4.23 28.65 -6.14
N LYS A 660 5.08 28.79 -7.17
CA LYS A 660 6.54 28.80 -7.03
C LYS A 660 7.12 30.15 -7.48
N ILE A 661 7.98 30.74 -6.66
CA ILE A 661 8.80 31.91 -7.01
C ILE A 661 10.26 31.44 -7.01
N PRO A 662 10.99 31.52 -8.14
CA PRO A 662 12.36 31.05 -8.22
C PRO A 662 13.25 31.62 -7.11
N THR A 663 14.10 30.80 -6.50
CA THR A 663 15.01 31.12 -5.38
C THR A 663 14.38 31.61 -4.06
N TYR A 664 13.08 31.89 -4.01
CA TYR A 664 12.35 32.22 -2.78
C TYR A 664 11.62 31.00 -2.19
N THR A 665 10.91 30.26 -3.06
CA THR A 665 10.29 28.97 -2.74
C THR A 665 11.37 27.93 -2.39
N LEU A 666 11.09 27.10 -1.37
CA LEU A 666 12.00 26.05 -0.92
C LEU A 666 12.08 24.90 -1.94
N THR A 667 13.22 24.22 -2.01
CA THR A 667 13.28 22.87 -2.63
C THR A 667 12.52 21.86 -1.77
N GLN A 668 12.27 20.66 -2.29
CA GLN A 668 11.64 19.59 -1.50
C GLN A 668 12.51 19.25 -0.28
N ASP A 669 13.81 19.03 -0.46
CA ASP A 669 14.78 18.76 0.63
C ASP A 669 14.80 19.89 1.68
N GLN A 670 14.68 21.15 1.26
CA GLN A 670 14.59 22.30 2.16
C GLN A 670 13.24 22.37 2.90
N SER A 671 12.16 21.86 2.31
CA SER A 671 10.85 21.70 2.94
C SER A 671 10.81 20.51 3.89
N ASP A 672 11.59 19.46 3.65
CA ASP A 672 11.64 18.25 4.49
C ASP A 672 12.46 18.48 5.77
N LEU A 673 13.36 19.48 5.77
CA LEU A 673 14.04 19.99 6.95
C LEU A 673 13.13 20.81 7.91
N LEU A 674 11.88 21.09 7.52
CA LEU A 674 10.89 21.72 8.40
C LEU A 674 10.39 20.70 9.42
N ASN A 675 11.01 20.70 10.61
CA ASN A 675 10.67 19.80 11.71
C ASN A 675 9.40 20.29 12.46
N PRO A 676 8.35 19.47 12.58
CA PRO A 676 7.09 19.85 13.25
C PRO A 676 7.23 20.15 14.75
N GLY A 677 8.39 19.86 15.37
CA GLY A 677 8.70 20.30 16.73
C GLY A 677 9.05 21.79 16.88
N ILE A 678 9.20 22.54 15.78
CA ILE A 678 9.59 23.96 15.82
C ILE A 678 8.39 24.86 15.57
N ASN A 679 8.02 25.67 16.57
CA ASN A 679 7.06 26.77 16.45
C ASN A 679 7.64 27.95 15.63
N ASN A 680 8.13 27.71 14.41
CA ASN A 680 8.75 28.71 13.53
C ASN A 680 7.68 29.53 12.79
N ILE A 681 6.77 30.11 13.57
CA ILE A 681 5.35 29.97 13.27
C ILE A 681 4.81 30.96 12.22
N ASN A 682 5.60 32.01 11.92
CA ASN A 682 5.38 32.99 10.85
C ASN A 682 6.60 33.07 9.88
N ILE A 683 7.63 32.23 10.06
CA ILE A 683 8.96 32.38 9.43
C ILE A 683 8.96 32.02 7.94
N TYR A 684 8.06 31.12 7.52
CA TYR A 684 7.95 30.67 6.14
C TYR A 684 6.65 31.12 5.46
N ASP A 685 5.89 32.03 6.06
CA ASP A 685 4.63 32.55 5.49
C ASP A 685 4.93 33.51 4.34
N ALA A 686 4.54 33.12 3.13
CA ALA A 686 4.83 33.83 1.88
C ALA A 686 3.70 34.75 1.42
N GLY A 687 2.46 34.44 1.78
CA GLY A 687 1.29 35.15 1.30
C GLY A 687 -0.03 34.57 1.76
N VAL A 688 -1.10 34.96 1.08
CA VAL A 688 -2.48 34.52 1.30
C VAL A 688 -3.14 34.28 -0.07
N VAL A 689 -3.88 33.17 -0.22
CA VAL A 689 -4.91 33.06 -1.25
C VAL A 689 -6.25 33.44 -0.63
N ALA A 690 -7.05 34.27 -1.31
CA ALA A 690 -8.42 34.58 -0.94
C ALA A 690 -9.38 34.41 -2.13
N GLN A 691 -10.63 34.06 -1.89
CA GLN A 691 -11.66 34.00 -2.92
C GLN A 691 -12.21 35.39 -3.25
N PHE A 692 -12.48 35.63 -4.54
CA PHE A 692 -13.06 36.89 -5.02
C PHE A 692 -14.41 37.21 -4.35
N GLY A 693 -14.68 38.50 -4.15
CA GLY A 693 -15.93 39.04 -3.59
C GLY A 693 -16.10 38.92 -2.08
N LEU A 694 -15.18 38.27 -1.36
CA LEU A 694 -15.34 37.93 0.06
C LEU A 694 -14.25 38.62 0.90
N THR A 695 -14.61 39.73 1.55
CA THR A 695 -13.70 40.58 2.35
C THR A 695 -14.03 40.58 3.84
N GLY A 696 -13.09 41.08 4.66
CA GLY A 696 -13.27 41.32 6.09
C GLY A 696 -13.62 40.05 6.86
N ALA A 697 -14.64 40.11 7.73
CA ALA A 697 -15.11 38.93 8.48
C ALA A 697 -15.75 37.84 7.59
N SER A 698 -16.15 38.17 6.35
CA SER A 698 -16.67 37.21 5.37
C SER A 698 -15.59 36.58 4.51
N ARG A 699 -14.32 37.00 4.64
CA ARG A 699 -13.19 36.52 3.83
C ARG A 699 -13.05 35.00 3.90
N ARG A 700 -12.81 34.39 2.74
CA ARG A 700 -12.50 32.97 2.57
C ARG A 700 -11.06 32.90 2.09
N ALA A 701 -10.14 32.55 2.98
CA ALA A 701 -8.71 32.64 2.71
C ALA A 701 -7.89 31.56 3.42
N THR A 702 -6.69 31.31 2.89
CA THR A 702 -5.65 30.44 3.46
C THR A 702 -4.27 31.04 3.22
N ILE A 703 -3.30 30.76 4.08
CA ILE A 703 -1.91 31.20 3.88
C ILE A 703 -1.22 30.37 2.79
N ILE A 704 -0.33 31.02 2.05
CA ILE A 704 0.68 30.41 1.20
C ILE A 704 2.00 30.47 1.96
N THR A 705 2.77 29.38 1.94
CA THR A 705 4.10 29.31 2.54
C THR A 705 5.19 29.19 1.50
N ARG A 706 6.46 29.32 1.91
CA ARG A 706 7.62 29.07 1.04
C ARG A 706 7.73 27.61 0.60
N SER A 707 7.08 26.68 1.30
CA SER A 707 6.70 25.35 0.78
C SER A 707 5.47 25.50 -0.13
N GLU A 708 5.57 25.04 -1.38
CA GLU A 708 4.73 25.48 -2.50
C GLU A 708 3.36 24.80 -2.61
N GLY A 709 2.32 25.59 -2.85
CA GLY A 709 1.04 25.13 -3.40
C GLY A 709 -0.16 25.05 -2.46
N VAL A 710 -1.34 25.28 -3.03
CA VAL A 710 -2.61 25.44 -2.31
C VAL A 710 -3.70 24.57 -2.96
N THR A 711 -4.46 23.86 -2.14
CA THR A 711 -5.68 23.12 -2.52
C THR A 711 -6.92 23.97 -2.29
N GLY A 712 -7.90 23.89 -3.18
CA GLY A 712 -9.18 24.60 -3.08
C GLY A 712 -10.18 24.10 -4.12
N LEU A 713 -11.09 24.97 -4.55
CA LEU A 713 -12.16 24.65 -5.52
C LEU A 713 -11.97 25.36 -6.87
N THR A 714 -12.40 24.71 -7.95
CA THR A 714 -12.53 25.27 -9.31
C THR A 714 -13.88 25.97 -9.52
N GLY A 715 -14.02 26.65 -10.66
CA GLY A 715 -15.26 27.28 -11.11
C GLY A 715 -15.27 28.81 -10.90
N ARG A 716 -16.47 29.36 -10.70
CA ARG A 716 -16.77 30.80 -10.65
C ARG A 716 -15.95 31.63 -9.63
N GLY A 717 -15.43 31.00 -8.59
CA GLY A 717 -14.64 31.67 -7.55
C GLY A 717 -13.18 31.84 -7.97
N GLY A 718 -12.79 33.06 -8.39
CA GLY A 718 -11.39 33.38 -8.63
C GLY A 718 -10.53 33.32 -7.36
N TRP A 719 -9.25 32.99 -7.53
CA TRP A 719 -8.24 32.89 -6.47
C TRP A 719 -7.32 34.11 -6.54
N TYR A 720 -7.47 35.05 -5.60
CA TYR A 720 -6.60 36.20 -5.46
C TYR A 720 -5.39 35.83 -4.59
N VAL A 721 -4.20 35.91 -5.19
CA VAL A 721 -2.91 35.65 -4.56
C VAL A 721 -2.28 36.96 -4.12
N HIS A 722 -2.13 37.11 -2.81
CA HIS A 722 -1.48 38.24 -2.16
C HIS A 722 -0.15 37.78 -1.55
N TRP A 723 0.96 38.35 -2.00
CA TRP A 723 2.30 38.01 -1.49
C TRP A 723 2.76 39.02 -0.44
N ASN A 724 3.21 38.54 0.72
CA ASN A 724 3.58 39.37 1.87
C ASN A 724 4.78 40.30 1.59
N LEU A 725 5.64 39.92 0.63
CA LEU A 725 6.83 40.65 0.22
C LEU A 725 6.61 41.60 -0.99
N GLY A 726 5.36 41.76 -1.45
CA GLY A 726 5.00 42.57 -2.61
C GLY A 726 4.92 41.78 -3.92
N ALA A 727 4.98 42.45 -5.06
CA ALA A 727 4.77 41.82 -6.37
C ALA A 727 5.99 40.98 -6.81
N PRO A 728 5.84 39.68 -7.14
CA PRO A 728 6.95 38.86 -7.61
C PRO A 728 7.27 39.14 -9.08
N LYS A 729 8.55 39.40 -9.38
CA LYS A 729 9.07 39.64 -10.75
C LYS A 729 8.90 38.42 -11.65
N THR A 730 9.05 37.22 -11.09
CA THR A 730 8.72 35.95 -11.74
C THR A 730 7.92 35.08 -10.78
N VAL A 731 6.79 34.55 -11.23
CA VAL A 731 6.02 33.52 -10.50
C VAL A 731 5.55 32.44 -11.47
N GLN A 732 5.61 31.18 -11.03
CA GLN A 732 5.09 30.03 -11.77
C GLN A 732 3.85 29.49 -11.05
N VAL A 733 2.74 29.42 -11.77
CA VAL A 733 1.46 28.88 -11.32
C VAL A 733 1.24 27.52 -11.98
N TRP A 734 1.58 26.45 -11.25
CA TRP A 734 1.50 25.07 -11.71
C TRP A 734 0.07 24.54 -11.55
N ALA A 735 -0.51 24.00 -12.62
CA ALA A 735 -1.90 23.50 -12.64
C ALA A 735 -1.99 22.06 -12.09
N GLU A 736 -1.43 21.84 -10.90
CA GLU A 736 -1.03 20.51 -10.40
C GLU A 736 -2.15 19.46 -10.31
N THR A 737 -3.41 19.84 -10.04
CA THR A 737 -4.56 18.92 -10.14
C THR A 737 -5.83 19.63 -10.63
N VAL A 738 -5.74 20.58 -11.57
CA VAL A 738 -6.91 21.28 -12.13
C VAL A 738 -7.63 20.34 -13.13
N PRO A 739 -8.85 19.84 -12.88
CA PRO A 739 -9.45 18.84 -13.75
C PRO A 739 -9.88 19.44 -15.10
N ARG A 740 -9.54 18.75 -16.21
CA ARG A 740 -9.89 19.16 -17.58
C ARG A 740 -11.39 19.46 -17.70
N GLY A 741 -11.71 20.54 -18.38
CA GLY A 741 -13.07 21.06 -18.52
C GLY A 741 -13.48 22.04 -17.42
N THR A 742 -12.70 22.18 -16.33
CA THR A 742 -12.90 23.21 -15.28
C THR A 742 -11.73 24.21 -15.26
N SER A 743 -11.89 25.33 -14.54
CA SER A 743 -10.89 26.40 -14.48
C SER A 743 -10.73 27.03 -13.10
N ILE A 744 -9.61 27.73 -12.89
CA ILE A 744 -9.42 28.71 -11.81
C ILE A 744 -9.04 30.04 -12.44
N ILE A 745 -9.73 31.13 -12.08
CA ILE A 745 -9.31 32.49 -12.44
C ILE A 745 -8.25 32.94 -11.42
N TYR A 746 -7.00 33.01 -11.84
CA TYR A 746 -5.91 33.51 -11.00
C TYR A 746 -5.90 35.04 -11.05
N ALA A 747 -5.74 35.69 -9.90
CA ALA A 747 -5.36 37.10 -9.83
C ALA A 747 -4.15 37.33 -8.92
N SER A 748 -3.27 38.26 -9.28
CA SER A 748 -2.19 38.77 -8.43
C SER A 748 -2.01 40.26 -8.60
N ARG A 749 -1.66 40.96 -7.52
CA ARG A 749 -1.46 42.42 -7.53
C ARG A 749 -0.09 42.80 -8.08
N TYR A 750 -0.05 43.88 -8.86
CA TYR A 750 1.17 44.48 -9.43
C TYR A 750 1.09 46.01 -9.44
N PRO A 751 2.22 46.75 -9.51
CA PRO A 751 2.22 48.20 -9.66
C PRO A 751 1.55 48.66 -10.98
N PRO A 752 0.94 49.85 -11.03
CA PRO A 752 0.52 50.47 -12.28
C PRO A 752 1.67 50.55 -13.30
N GLY A 753 1.34 50.47 -14.60
CA GLY A 753 2.34 50.48 -15.68
C GLY A 753 3.16 49.19 -15.83
N THR A 754 2.94 48.17 -15.00
CA THR A 754 3.58 46.85 -15.18
C THR A 754 3.17 46.22 -16.51
N THR A 755 4.14 45.66 -17.23
CA THR A 755 3.91 44.85 -18.44
C THR A 755 4.32 43.40 -18.18
N PHE A 756 3.71 42.45 -18.90
CA PHE A 756 3.82 41.03 -18.59
C PHE A 756 4.19 40.19 -19.80
N ASN A 757 5.06 39.21 -19.58
CA ASN A 757 5.20 38.06 -20.44
C ASN A 757 4.64 36.83 -19.70
N VAL A 758 3.48 36.34 -20.14
CA VAL A 758 2.86 35.13 -19.55
C VAL A 758 2.98 33.96 -20.52
N THR A 759 3.60 32.87 -20.08
CA THR A 759 3.90 31.69 -20.91
C THR A 759 3.38 30.40 -20.25
N ARG A 760 2.43 29.72 -20.90
CA ARG A 760 2.00 28.37 -20.54
C ARG A 760 3.03 27.37 -21.03
N ASN A 761 3.75 26.78 -20.09
CA ASN A 761 4.62 25.63 -20.29
C ASN A 761 3.80 24.36 -20.07
N ALA A 762 3.56 23.59 -21.13
CA ALA A 762 2.83 22.32 -21.08
C ALA A 762 3.77 21.12 -20.99
N LYS A 763 5.03 21.24 -21.47
CA LYS A 763 6.06 20.18 -21.50
C LYS A 763 5.52 18.82 -21.97
N SER A 764 4.65 18.87 -22.98
CA SER A 764 3.99 17.74 -23.63
C SER A 764 4.44 17.67 -25.08
N SER A 765 4.57 16.47 -25.64
CA SER A 765 4.72 16.31 -27.10
C SER A 765 3.44 16.69 -27.87
N LEU A 766 2.30 16.78 -27.19
CA LEU A 766 0.96 16.84 -27.77
C LEU A 766 0.25 18.19 -27.56
N ILE A 767 0.82 19.09 -26.76
CA ILE A 767 0.51 20.53 -26.74
C ILE A 767 1.84 21.28 -26.54
N PRO A 768 2.23 22.20 -27.43
CA PRO A 768 3.46 22.96 -27.30
C PRO A 768 3.37 24.04 -26.19
N ASP A 769 4.53 24.43 -25.66
CA ASP A 769 4.64 25.61 -24.81
C ASP A 769 4.27 26.87 -25.62
N ALA A 770 3.52 27.79 -25.03
CA ALA A 770 2.94 28.92 -25.75
C ALA A 770 2.82 30.18 -24.89
N GLN A 771 3.05 31.35 -25.50
CA GLN A 771 2.77 32.65 -24.91
C GLN A 771 1.25 32.88 -24.84
N LEU A 772 0.78 33.54 -23.79
CA LEU A 772 -0.58 34.07 -23.70
C LEU A 772 -0.65 35.45 -24.34
N LEU A 773 -1.79 35.78 -24.92
CA LEU A 773 -2.09 37.05 -25.55
C LEU A 773 -2.61 38.05 -24.50
N PRO A 774 -2.33 39.36 -24.63
CA PRO A 774 -3.08 40.36 -23.90
C PRO A 774 -4.54 40.35 -24.37
N ALA A 775 -5.46 40.52 -23.43
CA ALA A 775 -6.88 40.79 -23.67
C ALA A 775 -7.20 42.26 -23.43
N ASP A 776 -8.28 42.75 -24.05
CA ASP A 776 -8.81 44.10 -23.86
C ASP A 776 -9.68 44.22 -22.59
N SER A 777 -10.13 43.09 -22.03
CA SER A 777 -11.01 43.03 -20.86
C SER A 777 -10.87 41.74 -20.04
N LEU A 778 -11.34 41.76 -18.79
CA LEU A 778 -11.48 40.56 -17.96
C LEU A 778 -12.46 39.55 -18.59
N ASP A 779 -13.57 40.00 -19.18
CA ASP A 779 -14.57 39.10 -19.78
C ASP A 779 -13.98 38.25 -20.93
N GLN A 780 -13.01 38.78 -21.68
CA GLN A 780 -12.27 38.02 -22.71
C GLN A 780 -11.36 36.92 -22.10
N VAL A 781 -10.74 37.18 -20.93
CA VAL A 781 -9.98 36.18 -20.17
C VAL A 781 -10.93 35.11 -19.60
N LEU A 782 -12.07 35.52 -19.07
CA LEU A 782 -13.09 34.61 -18.55
C LEU A 782 -13.61 33.69 -19.65
N ALA A 783 -13.96 34.23 -20.82
CA ALA A 783 -14.54 33.50 -21.96
C ALA A 783 -13.58 32.55 -22.71
N SER A 784 -12.28 32.59 -22.44
CA SER A 784 -11.28 31.74 -23.10
C SER A 784 -11.46 30.25 -22.77
N ASP A 785 -11.69 29.38 -23.76
CA ASP A 785 -11.78 27.92 -23.54
C ASP A 785 -10.40 27.33 -23.16
N SER A 786 -9.35 27.78 -23.86
CA SER A 786 -7.99 27.25 -23.77
C SER A 786 -7.07 27.99 -22.79
N GLY A 787 -7.57 29.03 -22.12
CA GLY A 787 -6.79 29.88 -21.21
C GLY A 787 -5.60 30.57 -21.90
N GLU A 788 -5.80 31.08 -23.12
CA GLU A 788 -4.73 31.75 -23.89
C GLU A 788 -4.63 33.27 -23.67
N TYR A 789 -5.47 33.86 -22.83
CA TYR A 789 -5.51 35.31 -22.59
C TYR A 789 -5.12 35.68 -21.14
N TYR A 790 -4.44 36.83 -20.99
CA TYR A 790 -4.24 37.53 -19.73
C TYR A 790 -4.73 38.99 -19.82
N TYR A 791 -5.16 39.57 -18.71
CA TYR A 791 -5.63 40.95 -18.62
C TYR A 791 -4.99 41.66 -17.43
N PHE A 792 -4.70 42.95 -17.55
CA PHE A 792 -4.22 43.78 -16.45
C PHE A 792 -5.07 45.05 -16.35
N ASP A 793 -5.77 45.22 -15.23
CA ASP A 793 -6.68 46.37 -15.01
C ASP A 793 -5.96 47.67 -14.57
N GLY A 794 -4.63 47.63 -14.44
CA GLY A 794 -3.80 48.70 -13.86
C GLY A 794 -3.39 48.46 -12.40
N SER A 795 -3.87 47.40 -11.75
CA SER A 795 -3.51 46.99 -10.38
C SER A 795 -3.45 45.47 -10.15
N LEU A 796 -4.20 44.69 -10.93
CA LEU A 796 -4.38 43.25 -10.82
C LEU A 796 -4.17 42.57 -12.17
N LEU A 797 -3.27 41.59 -12.23
CA LEU A 797 -3.10 40.68 -13.35
C LEU A 797 -4.07 39.51 -13.20
N PHE A 798 -4.89 39.27 -14.22
CA PHE A 798 -5.82 38.15 -14.32
C PHE A 798 -5.42 37.20 -15.45
N PHE A 799 -5.49 35.89 -15.22
CA PHE A 799 -5.50 34.88 -16.30
C PHE A 799 -6.25 33.60 -15.87
N LYS A 800 -6.71 32.84 -16.87
CA LYS A 800 -7.53 31.63 -16.66
C LYS A 800 -6.65 30.37 -16.68
N VAL A 801 -6.50 29.73 -15.52
CA VAL A 801 -5.77 28.46 -15.37
C VAL A 801 -6.70 27.31 -15.74
N VAL A 802 -6.31 26.54 -16.77
CA VAL A 802 -7.02 25.36 -17.29
C VAL A 802 -6.02 24.26 -17.64
N ASP A 803 -6.45 23.00 -17.51
CA ASP A 803 -5.78 21.88 -18.18
C ASP A 803 -6.38 21.68 -19.57
N THR A 804 -5.56 21.86 -20.60
CA THR A 804 -5.95 21.77 -22.03
C THR A 804 -5.74 20.39 -22.62
N TRP A 805 -5.12 19.48 -21.88
CA TRP A 805 -4.74 18.13 -22.27
C TRP A 805 -5.30 17.14 -21.25
N GLU A 806 -5.58 15.90 -21.61
CA GLU A 806 -5.69 14.82 -20.61
C GLU A 806 -5.11 13.54 -21.21
N MET A 807 -4.11 12.95 -20.55
CA MET A 807 -3.70 11.60 -20.95
C MET A 807 -4.64 10.61 -20.26
N PRO A 808 -5.34 9.75 -21.02
CA PRO A 808 -6.35 8.84 -20.46
C PRO A 808 -5.79 7.99 -19.32
N TYR A 809 -4.54 7.53 -19.47
CA TYR A 809 -3.85 6.67 -18.50
C TYR A 809 -3.22 7.39 -17.28
N GLN A 810 -3.53 8.66 -17.02
CA GLN A 810 -3.08 9.35 -15.79
C GLN A 810 -4.17 10.22 -15.13
N GLY A 811 -5.16 10.65 -15.91
CA GLY A 811 -6.25 11.50 -15.43
C GLY A 811 -7.31 10.76 -14.62
N ARG A 812 -7.70 9.57 -15.07
CA ARG A 812 -8.98 8.93 -14.71
C ARG A 812 -8.85 7.40 -14.79
N GLU A 813 -8.69 6.72 -13.66
CA GLU A 813 -9.16 5.32 -13.57
C GLU A 813 -10.57 5.34 -12.98
N PRO A 814 -11.57 4.81 -13.70
CA PRO A 814 -12.79 4.32 -13.08
C PRO A 814 -12.46 3.09 -12.25
N ALA A 815 -13.05 3.02 -11.05
CA ALA A 815 -13.12 1.78 -10.28
C ALA A 815 -13.79 0.67 -11.13
N ARG A 816 -12.96 -0.18 -11.73
CA ARG A 816 -13.39 -1.19 -12.72
C ARG A 816 -14.25 -2.28 -12.06
N GLY A 817 -15.55 -2.28 -12.35
CA GLY A 817 -16.43 -3.39 -11.98
C GLY A 817 -17.89 -3.15 -12.36
N VAL A 818 -18.67 -4.23 -12.47
CA VAL A 818 -20.13 -4.16 -12.53
C VAL A 818 -20.64 -4.33 -11.10
N GLY A 819 -21.08 -3.24 -10.46
CA GLY A 819 -21.49 -3.25 -9.05
C GLY A 819 -20.92 -2.08 -8.25
N ALA A 820 -20.70 -2.27 -6.96
CA ALA A 820 -20.55 -1.21 -5.95
C ALA A 820 -19.36 -0.25 -6.09
N GLY A 821 -18.45 -0.43 -7.06
CA GLY A 821 -17.41 0.54 -7.40
C GLY A 821 -17.71 1.42 -8.62
N ALA A 822 -18.67 1.02 -9.47
CA ALA A 822 -18.82 1.57 -10.83
C ALA A 822 -18.97 3.10 -10.83
N GLY A 823 -18.11 3.78 -11.60
CA GLY A 823 -18.15 5.24 -11.77
C GLY A 823 -17.45 6.07 -10.70
N LEU A 824 -16.81 5.45 -9.69
CA LEU A 824 -15.95 6.17 -8.74
C LEU A 824 -14.62 6.56 -9.41
N MET A 825 -14.22 7.83 -9.27
CA MET A 825 -13.08 8.44 -9.97
C MET A 825 -12.24 9.33 -9.03
N VAL A 826 -10.93 9.48 -9.31
CA VAL A 826 -10.08 10.54 -8.73
C VAL A 826 -9.27 11.27 -9.82
N PRO A 827 -9.41 12.60 -10.01
CA PRO A 827 -8.70 13.35 -11.06
C PRO A 827 -7.16 13.32 -10.98
N GLY A 828 -6.53 13.52 -12.14
CA GLY A 828 -5.08 13.38 -12.38
C GLY A 828 -4.14 14.37 -11.69
N GLY A 829 -2.92 13.90 -11.44
CA GLY A 829 -1.75 14.74 -11.12
C GLY A 829 -1.07 15.30 -12.38
N ARG A 830 -0.93 16.62 -12.44
CA ARG A 830 -0.46 17.42 -13.60
C ARG A 830 0.90 18.07 -13.35
N TRP A 831 1.87 17.26 -12.93
CA TRP A 831 3.23 17.65 -12.49
C TRP A 831 4.13 18.37 -13.50
N ARG A 832 3.63 18.78 -14.67
CA ARG A 832 4.41 19.39 -15.77
C ARG A 832 3.76 20.62 -16.43
N LEU A 833 2.50 20.93 -16.13
CA LEU A 833 1.77 22.07 -16.69
C LEU A 833 1.88 23.27 -15.75
N TYR A 834 2.45 24.39 -16.22
CA TYR A 834 2.51 25.64 -15.45
C TYR A 834 2.46 26.89 -16.32
N PHE A 835 1.93 27.96 -15.74
CA PHE A 835 1.91 29.30 -16.32
C PHE A 835 3.02 30.11 -15.63
N GLN A 836 4.06 30.48 -16.39
CA GLN A 836 5.09 31.41 -15.91
C GLN A 836 4.65 32.83 -16.23
N VAL A 837 4.65 33.70 -15.20
CA VAL A 837 4.42 35.13 -15.30
C VAL A 837 5.75 35.81 -15.03
N ASP A 838 6.30 36.50 -16.03
CA ASP A 838 7.44 37.39 -15.88
C ASP A 838 6.94 38.83 -16.02
N ALA A 839 7.19 39.66 -14.99
CA ALA A 839 6.58 40.98 -14.81
C ALA A 839 7.64 42.10 -14.83
N ILE A 840 7.54 42.99 -15.81
CA ILE A 840 8.42 44.15 -16.00
C ILE A 840 7.75 45.36 -15.35
N MET A 841 8.21 45.71 -14.15
CA MET A 841 7.66 46.78 -13.31
C MET A 841 8.53 48.04 -13.42
N PRO A 842 8.06 49.13 -14.07
CA PRO A 842 8.88 50.32 -14.33
C PRO A 842 9.25 51.08 -13.05
N ASP A 843 8.27 51.37 -12.19
CA ASP A 843 8.47 52.14 -10.94
C ASP A 843 8.84 51.25 -9.75
N CYS A 844 9.72 50.26 -9.96
CA CYS A 844 10.06 49.31 -8.90
C CYS A 844 11.01 49.92 -7.86
N SER A 845 10.45 50.50 -6.80
CA SER A 845 11.22 51.17 -5.74
C SER A 845 12.19 50.23 -5.02
N VAL A 846 13.46 50.64 -4.93
CA VAL A 846 14.54 49.91 -4.23
C VAL A 846 14.44 50.14 -2.71
N SER A 847 13.32 49.70 -2.13
CA SER A 847 13.03 49.75 -0.69
C SER A 847 13.72 48.59 0.03
N PRO A 848 14.24 48.74 1.27
CA PRO A 848 14.95 47.68 2.02
C PRO A 848 14.04 46.58 2.58
N TYR A 849 12.86 46.39 1.97
CA TYR A 849 11.82 45.45 2.33
C TYR A 849 11.40 44.68 1.07
N PRO A 850 12.13 43.61 0.75
CA PRO A 850 11.53 42.30 0.99
C PRO A 850 12.54 41.33 1.62
N SER A 851 13.09 41.69 2.79
CA SER A 851 13.83 40.73 3.62
C SER A 851 12.88 39.90 4.49
N GLN A 852 13.15 38.59 4.59
CA GLN A 852 12.44 37.68 5.49
C GLN A 852 13.46 36.83 6.26
N ASN A 853 13.42 36.88 7.60
CA ASN A 853 14.36 36.20 8.49
C ASN A 853 15.84 36.55 8.25
N GLY A 854 16.12 37.78 7.79
CA GLY A 854 17.48 38.21 7.43
C GLY A 854 17.99 37.73 6.07
N GLN A 855 17.21 36.95 5.32
CA GLN A 855 17.44 36.70 3.90
C GLN A 855 16.83 37.85 3.09
N ASP A 856 17.57 38.48 2.18
CA ASP A 856 17.04 39.50 1.28
C ASP A 856 16.45 38.87 0.00
N PHE A 857 15.23 39.28 -0.37
CA PHE A 857 14.56 38.89 -1.61
C PHE A 857 14.23 40.08 -2.53
N SER A 858 14.95 41.21 -2.37
CA SER A 858 14.89 42.39 -3.27
C SER A 858 15.13 42.05 -4.75
N ALA A 859 15.86 40.96 -5.03
CA ALA A 859 16.06 40.45 -6.37
C ALA A 859 14.78 39.85 -6.99
N GLN A 860 13.92 39.20 -6.19
CA GLN A 860 12.74 38.44 -6.63
C GLN A 860 11.43 39.24 -6.54
N PHE A 861 11.31 40.16 -5.59
CA PHE A 861 10.09 40.94 -5.34
C PHE A 861 10.24 42.43 -5.65
N CYS A 862 9.10 43.10 -5.78
CA CYS A 862 8.96 44.54 -5.83
C CYS A 862 8.03 44.99 -4.70
N ALA A 863 8.50 45.86 -3.81
CA ALA A 863 7.78 46.25 -2.59
C ALA A 863 6.42 46.88 -2.90
N MET A 864 5.35 46.45 -2.20
CA MET A 864 4.01 47.01 -2.35
C MET A 864 3.28 47.15 -1.00
N ASN A 865 2.77 48.34 -0.69
CA ASN A 865 1.95 48.58 0.50
C ASN A 865 0.46 48.32 0.22
N GLY A 866 -0.27 47.67 1.14
CA GLY A 866 -1.73 47.47 1.07
C GLY A 866 -2.17 46.14 1.67
N THR A 867 -3.41 46.07 2.18
CA THR A 867 -3.97 44.84 2.77
C THR A 867 -4.55 43.91 1.69
N VAL A 868 -4.79 42.63 2.06
CA VAL A 868 -5.52 41.67 1.21
C VAL A 868 -6.87 42.23 0.76
N ASP A 869 -7.70 42.71 1.71
CA ASP A 869 -9.07 43.18 1.43
C ASP A 869 -9.10 44.42 0.52
N ALA A 870 -8.04 45.24 0.48
CA ALA A 870 -7.98 46.45 -0.34
C ALA A 870 -7.75 46.17 -1.84
N TYR A 871 -7.35 44.95 -2.21
CA TYR A 871 -7.05 44.52 -3.58
C TYR A 871 -7.70 43.17 -3.94
N LEU A 872 -8.65 42.71 -3.11
CA LEU A 872 -9.41 41.49 -3.35
C LEU A 872 -10.46 41.77 -4.44
N PRO A 873 -10.42 41.09 -5.61
CA PRO A 873 -11.33 41.39 -6.72
C PRO A 873 -12.79 41.12 -6.36
N PRO A 874 -13.76 41.85 -6.95
CA PRO A 874 -15.19 41.57 -6.74
C PRO A 874 -15.58 40.17 -7.26
N ALA A 875 -16.70 39.64 -6.77
CA ALA A 875 -17.22 38.36 -7.26
C ALA A 875 -17.51 38.42 -8.77
N ILE A 876 -17.15 37.36 -9.50
CA ILE A 876 -17.40 37.27 -10.95
C ILE A 876 -18.91 37.09 -11.17
N THR A 877 -19.59 38.19 -11.52
CA THR A 877 -21.03 38.20 -11.79
C THR A 877 -21.34 37.75 -13.21
N THR A 878 -20.51 38.13 -14.20
CA THR A 878 -20.62 37.71 -15.61
C THR A 878 -20.65 36.18 -15.72
N PRO A 879 -21.65 35.57 -16.40
CA PRO A 879 -21.59 34.17 -16.79
C PRO A 879 -20.50 33.96 -17.84
N TYR A 880 -19.61 32.99 -17.61
CA TYR A 880 -18.60 32.56 -18.57
C TYR A 880 -18.60 31.04 -18.73
N ASN A 881 -17.74 30.53 -19.59
CA ASN A 881 -17.40 29.11 -19.67
C ASN A 881 -16.55 28.68 -18.45
N GLU A 882 -17.21 28.69 -17.29
CA GLU A 882 -16.78 28.07 -16.02
C GLU A 882 -16.48 26.57 -16.24
N TRP A 883 -17.21 25.97 -17.17
CA TRP A 883 -17.12 24.59 -17.64
C TRP A 883 -17.13 24.56 -19.18
N THR A 884 -16.20 23.82 -19.80
CA THR A 884 -16.00 23.83 -21.27
C THR A 884 -16.18 22.48 -21.95
N ILE A 885 -16.06 21.37 -21.20
CA ILE A 885 -16.18 20.00 -21.71
C ILE A 885 -17.01 19.21 -20.69
N PRO A 886 -18.12 18.56 -21.10
CA PRO A 886 -18.87 17.69 -20.21
C PRO A 886 -18.01 16.63 -19.55
N TYR A 887 -18.38 16.23 -18.33
CA TYR A 887 -17.69 15.15 -17.63
C TYR A 887 -18.00 13.84 -18.36
N CYS A 888 -17.05 13.34 -19.14
CA CYS A 888 -17.13 12.09 -19.93
C CYS A 888 -17.19 10.82 -19.04
N ALA A 889 -18.21 10.72 -18.19
CA ALA A 889 -18.59 9.54 -17.43
C ALA A 889 -20.11 9.57 -17.16
N ASP A 890 -20.81 8.46 -17.43
CA ASP A 890 -22.26 8.33 -17.22
C ASP A 890 -22.57 8.04 -15.75
N VAL A 891 -22.19 8.96 -14.85
CA VAL A 891 -22.36 8.76 -13.40
C VAL A 891 -23.85 8.94 -13.04
N ALA A 892 -24.48 7.82 -12.71
CA ALA A 892 -25.83 7.82 -12.17
C ALA A 892 -25.93 8.66 -10.88
N PRO A 893 -27.06 9.31 -10.59
CA PRO A 893 -27.31 9.86 -9.26
C PRO A 893 -27.21 8.76 -8.20
N PRO A 894 -26.75 9.05 -6.97
CA PRO A 894 -26.67 8.06 -5.91
C PRO A 894 -27.99 7.33 -5.65
N PRO A 895 -27.98 6.06 -5.20
CA PRO A 895 -29.19 5.31 -4.87
C PRO A 895 -30.11 6.00 -3.86
N GLY A 896 -29.58 6.85 -2.98
CA GLY A 896 -30.36 7.72 -2.08
C GLY A 896 -31.20 8.76 -2.84
N VAL A 897 -30.60 9.46 -3.81
CA VAL A 897 -31.29 10.40 -4.71
C VAL A 897 -32.34 9.67 -5.56
N CYS A 898 -32.02 8.50 -6.11
CA CYS A 898 -33.00 7.64 -6.78
C CYS A 898 -34.15 7.24 -5.86
N THR A 899 -33.88 6.85 -4.61
CA THR A 899 -34.90 6.49 -3.63
C THR A 899 -35.81 7.68 -3.30
N ALA A 900 -35.24 8.89 -3.16
CA ALA A 900 -36.00 10.13 -2.96
C ALA A 900 -36.87 10.49 -4.19
N MET A 901 -36.42 10.19 -5.41
CA MET A 901 -37.22 10.27 -6.64
C MET A 901 -38.28 9.16 -6.74
N GLY A 902 -38.21 8.10 -5.94
CA GLY A 902 -39.04 6.89 -6.11
C GLY A 902 -38.62 6.00 -7.29
N VAL A 903 -37.35 6.05 -7.69
CA VAL A 903 -36.72 5.18 -8.69
C VAL A 903 -36.09 3.98 -8.00
N ALA A 904 -36.30 2.77 -8.53
CA ALA A 904 -35.68 1.55 -8.00
C ALA A 904 -34.16 1.55 -8.26
N SER A 905 -33.37 0.92 -7.40
CA SER A 905 -31.90 0.90 -7.53
C SER A 905 -31.40 0.28 -8.85
N GLY A 906 -32.13 -0.70 -9.42
CA GLY A 906 -31.81 -1.26 -10.75
C GLY A 906 -32.12 -0.33 -11.92
N ASP A 907 -33.02 0.64 -11.74
CA ASP A 907 -33.33 1.71 -12.70
C ASP A 907 -32.55 3.00 -12.39
N CYS A 908 -31.63 2.96 -11.42
CA CYS A 908 -30.79 4.08 -11.03
C CYS A 908 -29.58 4.19 -11.96
N THR A 909 -29.83 4.38 -13.25
CA THR A 909 -28.82 4.63 -14.29
C THR A 909 -29.26 5.79 -15.16
N CYS A 910 -28.31 6.55 -15.72
CA CYS A 910 -28.67 7.71 -16.53
C CYS A 910 -29.45 7.34 -17.79
N ALA A 911 -29.10 6.24 -18.46
CA ALA A 911 -29.89 5.69 -19.56
C ALA A 911 -31.31 5.24 -19.15
N ALA A 912 -31.56 4.80 -17.91
CA ALA A 912 -32.91 4.51 -17.42
C ALA A 912 -33.68 5.80 -17.08
N LEU A 913 -33.07 6.72 -16.35
CA LEU A 913 -33.68 8.01 -15.98
C LEU A 913 -34.03 8.85 -17.21
N GLN A 914 -33.17 8.87 -18.23
CA GLN A 914 -33.44 9.54 -19.51
C GLN A 914 -34.67 8.91 -20.21
N ARG A 915 -34.73 7.58 -20.32
CA ARG A 915 -35.87 6.86 -20.93
C ARG A 915 -37.17 7.06 -20.15
N GLN A 916 -37.10 7.27 -18.84
CA GLN A 916 -38.24 7.61 -17.98
C GLN A 916 -38.59 9.11 -17.97
N GLY A 917 -37.83 9.97 -18.66
CA GLY A 917 -38.03 11.42 -18.70
C GLY A 917 -37.62 12.17 -17.41
N ARG A 918 -36.81 11.55 -16.54
CA ARG A 918 -36.55 11.97 -15.16
C ARG A 918 -35.29 12.78 -14.92
N CYS A 919 -34.48 13.06 -15.95
CA CYS A 919 -33.31 13.94 -15.79
C CYS A 919 -33.64 15.31 -15.12
N PRO A 920 -34.79 15.97 -15.41
CA PRO A 920 -35.18 17.20 -14.72
C PRO A 920 -35.33 17.08 -13.21
N ASP A 921 -35.69 15.90 -12.67
CA ASP A 921 -35.82 15.68 -11.22
C ASP A 921 -34.48 15.81 -10.47
N LEU A 922 -33.37 15.70 -11.21
CA LEU A 922 -32.01 15.93 -10.70
C LEU A 922 -31.64 17.43 -10.71
N GLY A 923 -32.34 18.24 -11.50
CA GLY A 923 -31.98 19.60 -11.87
C GLY A 923 -32.31 20.68 -10.85
N VAL A 924 -32.58 21.90 -11.34
CA VAL A 924 -32.95 23.06 -10.50
C VAL A 924 -34.32 22.86 -9.88
N GLY A 925 -34.43 23.10 -8.57
CA GLY A 925 -35.61 22.72 -7.78
C GLY A 925 -35.75 21.20 -7.57
N GLY A 926 -34.92 20.39 -8.23
CA GLY A 926 -34.85 18.94 -8.09
C GLY A 926 -34.12 18.48 -6.83
N LEU A 927 -34.17 17.18 -6.58
CA LEU A 927 -33.76 16.56 -5.32
C LEU A 927 -32.23 16.55 -5.07
N TRP A 928 -31.44 16.75 -6.12
CA TRP A 928 -29.97 16.74 -6.06
C TRP A 928 -29.38 18.14 -6.19
N LEU A 929 -29.64 18.83 -7.31
CA LEU A 929 -28.96 20.07 -7.67
C LEU A 929 -29.77 21.34 -7.32
N GLY A 930 -30.98 21.19 -6.74
CA GLY A 930 -31.91 22.30 -6.49
C GLY A 930 -31.62 23.18 -5.26
N ALA A 931 -30.70 22.79 -4.39
CA ALA A 931 -30.49 23.44 -3.08
C ALA A 931 -29.48 24.62 -3.07
N THR A 932 -28.77 24.89 -4.17
CA THR A 932 -27.72 25.92 -4.20
C THR A 932 -28.25 27.36 -4.12
N SER A 933 -27.48 28.24 -3.47
CA SER A 933 -27.76 29.69 -3.54
C SER A 933 -27.28 30.32 -4.85
N ASP A 934 -26.28 29.76 -5.52
CA ASP A 934 -25.62 30.32 -6.70
C ASP A 934 -26.50 30.26 -7.96
N ALA A 935 -26.79 31.44 -8.53
CA ALA A 935 -27.62 31.60 -9.72
C ALA A 935 -26.95 31.18 -11.05
N ASN A 936 -25.60 31.18 -11.15
CA ASN A 936 -24.92 30.61 -12.33
C ASN A 936 -24.89 29.09 -12.24
N LEU A 937 -24.66 28.55 -11.03
CA LEU A 937 -24.72 27.11 -10.80
C LEU A 937 -26.12 26.59 -11.17
N ARG A 938 -27.16 27.31 -10.75
CA ARG A 938 -28.56 27.11 -11.17
C ARG A 938 -28.72 27.14 -12.70
N ALA A 939 -28.26 28.21 -13.37
CA ALA A 939 -28.36 28.35 -14.82
C ALA A 939 -27.57 27.26 -15.60
N ASN A 940 -26.46 26.75 -15.06
CA ASN A 940 -25.70 25.66 -15.68
C ASN A 940 -26.40 24.31 -15.52
N VAL A 941 -27.04 24.07 -14.37
CA VAL A 941 -27.91 22.89 -14.14
C VAL A 941 -29.14 22.92 -15.04
N GLU A 942 -29.77 24.09 -15.23
CA GLU A 942 -30.87 24.30 -16.19
C GLU A 942 -30.45 23.96 -17.63
N LYS A 943 -29.31 24.49 -18.10
CA LYS A 943 -28.77 24.19 -19.45
C LYS A 943 -28.45 22.71 -19.64
N ALA A 944 -27.97 22.03 -18.60
CA ALA A 944 -27.61 20.61 -18.64
C ALA A 944 -28.81 19.67 -18.56
N LEU A 945 -30.00 20.14 -18.15
CA LEU A 945 -31.20 19.36 -17.85
C LEU A 945 -31.01 18.26 -16.77
N GLY A 946 -29.97 18.39 -15.95
CA GLY A 946 -29.53 17.39 -14.97
C GLY A 946 -28.26 16.64 -15.36
N TYR A 947 -27.69 15.85 -14.45
CA TYR A 947 -26.41 15.15 -14.66
C TYR A 947 -26.49 14.17 -15.85
N CYS A 948 -27.56 13.38 -15.88
CA CYS A 948 -27.76 12.28 -16.82
C CYS A 948 -28.08 12.68 -18.28
N SER A 949 -28.24 13.98 -18.55
CA SER A 949 -28.39 14.52 -19.91
C SER A 949 -27.09 15.14 -20.43
N ALA A 950 -26.13 15.46 -19.56
CA ALA A 950 -24.80 15.94 -19.95
C ALA A 950 -23.90 14.82 -20.52
N SER A 951 -24.18 13.55 -20.21
CA SER A 951 -23.48 12.38 -20.73
C SER A 951 -23.99 11.88 -22.09
N CYS A 952 -25.16 12.37 -22.54
CA CYS A 952 -25.86 11.86 -23.72
C CYS A 952 -25.18 12.20 -25.06
N GLY A 953 -24.18 11.40 -25.45
CA GLY A 953 -23.77 11.30 -26.87
C GLY A 953 -22.27 11.28 -27.18
N ARG A 954 -21.37 11.08 -26.20
CA ARG A 954 -19.91 11.06 -26.47
C ARG A 954 -19.11 9.85 -25.96
N CYS A 955 -19.71 8.99 -25.16
CA CYS A 955 -19.07 7.79 -24.61
C CYS A 955 -20.04 6.60 -24.70
N ALA A 956 -19.53 5.40 -24.93
CA ALA A 956 -20.30 4.15 -24.89
C ALA A 956 -19.91 3.32 -23.66
N GLU A 957 -20.86 2.54 -23.15
CA GLU A 957 -20.63 1.65 -22.01
C GLU A 957 -19.46 0.69 -22.28
N GLY A 958 -18.49 0.62 -21.35
CA GLY A 958 -17.31 -0.24 -21.46
C GLY A 958 -16.14 0.32 -22.29
N GLN A 959 -16.21 1.54 -22.83
CA GLN A 959 -15.06 2.19 -23.49
C GLN A 959 -14.20 2.96 -22.48
N GLU A 960 -12.93 2.58 -22.32
CA GLU A 960 -11.97 3.30 -21.44
C GLU A 960 -11.46 4.63 -22.04
N PHE A 961 -11.78 4.91 -23.31
CA PHE A 961 -11.25 6.04 -24.06
C PHE A 961 -12.37 6.78 -24.80
N CYS A 962 -12.84 7.89 -24.23
CA CYS A 962 -13.53 8.91 -25.03
C CYS A 962 -12.43 9.81 -25.63
N GLY A 963 -12.25 9.75 -26.96
CA GLY A 963 -11.11 10.33 -27.69
C GLY A 963 -11.14 11.86 -27.79
N ASP A 964 -11.10 12.57 -26.66
CA ASP A 964 -11.27 14.02 -26.59
C ASP A 964 -10.06 14.79 -27.14
N VAL A 965 -10.12 15.13 -28.44
CA VAL A 965 -9.20 16.01 -29.18
C VAL A 965 -8.83 17.27 -28.37
N PRO A 966 -7.56 17.74 -28.40
CA PRO A 966 -7.17 18.98 -27.74
C PRO A 966 -7.87 20.21 -28.31
N VAL A 967 -8.26 21.14 -27.43
CA VAL A 967 -8.64 22.51 -27.85
C VAL A 967 -7.35 23.24 -28.21
N MET A 968 -7.12 23.47 -29.51
CA MET A 968 -5.89 24.10 -30.00
C MET A 968 -5.91 25.62 -29.72
N PRO A 969 -5.00 26.15 -28.88
CA PRO A 969 -5.07 27.54 -28.44
C PRO A 969 -4.78 28.55 -29.56
N LEU A 970 -5.45 29.71 -29.55
CA LEU A 970 -5.35 30.70 -30.64
C LEU A 970 -3.93 31.27 -30.82
N SER A 971 -3.14 31.35 -29.75
CA SER A 971 -1.73 31.77 -29.83
C SER A 971 -0.82 30.73 -30.53
N VAL A 972 -1.23 29.46 -30.58
CA VAL A 972 -0.53 28.39 -31.30
C VAL A 972 -0.95 28.34 -32.77
N SER A 973 -2.24 28.56 -33.09
CA SER A 973 -2.73 28.67 -34.46
C SER A 973 -2.34 29.99 -35.15
N LYS A 974 -1.81 30.97 -34.40
CA LYS A 974 -1.54 32.35 -34.85
C LYS A 974 -2.77 33.04 -35.46
N ASN A 975 -3.94 32.80 -34.86
CA ASN A 975 -5.23 33.31 -35.31
C ASN A 975 -5.63 32.87 -36.75
N LEU A 976 -5.09 31.74 -37.22
CA LEU A 976 -5.48 31.10 -38.48
C LEU A 976 -6.51 29.99 -38.23
N THR A 977 -7.48 29.84 -39.13
CA THR A 977 -8.35 28.66 -39.17
C THR A 977 -7.59 27.44 -39.73
N CYS A 978 -8.10 26.22 -39.50
CA CYS A 978 -7.52 25.03 -40.14
C CYS A 978 -7.46 25.15 -41.67
N GLU A 979 -8.52 25.69 -42.28
CA GLU A 979 -8.59 26.00 -43.71
C GLU A 979 -7.46 26.94 -44.18
N GLN A 980 -7.13 27.96 -43.40
CA GLN A 980 -6.00 28.87 -43.67
C GLN A 980 -4.62 28.23 -43.40
N MET A 981 -4.53 27.22 -42.52
CA MET A 981 -3.29 26.50 -42.19
C MET A 981 -2.97 25.34 -43.14
N VAL A 982 -3.93 24.83 -43.91
CA VAL A 982 -3.74 23.82 -44.96
C VAL A 982 -2.77 24.30 -46.06
N PRO A 983 -3.02 25.41 -46.79
CA PRO A 983 -2.16 25.84 -47.90
C PRO A 983 -0.76 26.33 -47.45
N LEU A 984 -0.57 26.59 -46.15
CA LEU A 984 0.70 27.02 -45.57
C LEU A 984 1.61 25.86 -45.13
N GLY A 985 1.16 24.60 -45.25
CA GLY A 985 1.93 23.44 -44.76
C GLY A 985 2.13 23.47 -43.24
N LEU A 986 1.12 23.92 -42.50
CA LEU A 986 1.20 24.03 -41.03
C LEU A 986 0.43 22.93 -40.29
N CYS A 987 -0.52 22.26 -40.94
CA CYS A 987 -1.31 21.18 -40.32
C CYS A 987 -0.46 20.04 -39.71
N TYR A 988 0.66 19.67 -40.35
CA TYR A 988 1.59 18.65 -39.83
C TYR A 988 2.54 19.13 -38.72
N LYS A 989 2.46 20.42 -38.33
CA LYS A 989 3.15 21.00 -37.16
C LYS A 989 2.23 21.13 -35.94
N LEU A 990 0.92 20.98 -36.13
CA LEU A 990 -0.06 20.92 -35.05
C LEU A 990 -0.12 19.47 -34.55
N VAL A 991 0.45 19.22 -33.37
CA VAL A 991 0.47 17.89 -32.75
C VAL A 991 -0.76 17.77 -31.83
N PRO A 992 -1.49 16.63 -31.73
CA PRO A 992 -1.22 15.30 -32.29
C PRO A 992 -1.06 15.24 -33.81
N ARG A 993 -0.04 14.50 -34.29
CA ARG A 993 0.17 14.18 -35.72
C ARG A 993 -0.90 13.19 -36.20
N GLY A 994 -2.16 13.65 -36.25
CA GLY A 994 -3.32 12.78 -36.44
C GLY A 994 -4.68 13.48 -36.49
N TYR A 995 -4.74 14.81 -36.65
CA TYR A 995 -6.00 15.57 -36.66
C TYR A 995 -7.06 15.10 -37.70
N CYS A 996 -6.66 14.30 -38.70
CA CYS A 996 -7.53 13.70 -39.70
C CYS A 996 -7.44 12.15 -39.77
N LEU A 997 -6.78 11.48 -38.81
CA LEU A 997 -6.47 10.04 -38.94
C LEU A 997 -7.70 9.14 -38.68
N ASP A 998 -8.50 9.47 -37.66
CA ASP A 998 -9.68 8.67 -37.28
C ASP A 998 -10.89 8.92 -38.21
N THR A 999 -10.93 10.08 -38.85
CA THR A 999 -12.09 10.53 -39.66
C THR A 999 -12.02 10.13 -41.12
N CYS A 1000 -10.84 9.92 -41.70
CA CYS A 1000 -10.60 9.74 -43.15
C CYS A 1000 -11.08 10.88 -44.07
N GLY A 1001 -11.76 11.90 -43.55
CA GLY A 1001 -12.35 13.01 -44.30
C GLY A 1001 -11.70 14.37 -43.99
N VAL A 1002 -11.87 15.31 -44.92
CA VAL A 1002 -11.39 16.70 -44.77
C VAL A 1002 -12.41 17.53 -44.00
N CYS A 1003 -11.95 18.33 -43.04
CA CYS A 1003 -12.81 19.23 -42.26
C CYS A 1003 -13.34 20.39 -43.15
N SER A 1004 -14.61 20.30 -43.56
CA SER A 1004 -15.29 21.36 -44.32
C SER A 1004 -15.91 22.42 -43.39
N GLY A 1005 -15.07 23.34 -42.91
CA GLY A 1005 -15.52 24.54 -42.18
C GLY A 1005 -15.94 24.32 -40.72
N ALA A 1006 -16.42 25.38 -40.08
CA ALA A 1006 -16.75 25.38 -38.66
C ALA A 1006 -18.24 25.02 -38.42
N GLY A 1007 -18.49 23.84 -37.82
CA GLY A 1007 -19.73 23.57 -37.09
C GLY A 1007 -20.75 22.60 -37.69
N LEU A 1008 -20.43 21.84 -38.74
CA LEU A 1008 -21.32 20.82 -39.34
C LEU A 1008 -20.57 19.49 -39.60
N PRO A 1009 -21.29 18.35 -39.73
CA PRO A 1009 -20.67 17.02 -39.74
C PRO A 1009 -19.88 16.70 -41.01
N CYS A 1010 -18.93 15.77 -40.88
CA CYS A 1010 -18.00 15.34 -41.92
C CYS A 1010 -18.70 14.68 -43.13
N VAL A 1011 -18.03 14.75 -44.28
CA VAL A 1011 -18.42 14.04 -45.51
C VAL A 1011 -17.19 13.35 -46.09
N ASP A 1012 -17.33 12.10 -46.54
CA ASP A 1012 -16.26 11.33 -47.16
C ASP A 1012 -15.88 11.86 -48.55
N LEU A 1013 -14.60 11.78 -48.91
CA LEU A 1013 -14.12 12.04 -50.27
C LEU A 1013 -13.98 10.73 -51.06
N PRO A 1014 -14.37 10.70 -52.35
CA PRO A 1014 -14.02 9.61 -53.25
C PRO A 1014 -12.50 9.44 -53.35
N SER A 1015 -12.02 8.20 -53.24
CA SER A 1015 -10.60 7.86 -53.16
C SER A 1015 -9.84 8.06 -54.46
N SER A 1016 -8.54 8.36 -54.37
CA SER A 1016 -7.55 8.03 -55.40
C SER A 1016 -6.88 6.68 -55.11
N ASP A 1017 -6.48 5.97 -56.16
CA ASP A 1017 -6.51 4.49 -56.22
C ASP A 1017 -5.37 3.72 -55.53
N GLN A 1018 -5.01 4.02 -54.27
CA GLN A 1018 -4.01 3.19 -53.54
C GLN A 1018 -4.33 2.77 -52.10
N TYR A 1019 -5.20 3.45 -51.33
CA TYR A 1019 -5.55 3.03 -49.96
C TYR A 1019 -7.01 3.38 -49.61
N SER A 1020 -7.76 2.43 -49.05
CA SER A 1020 -9.08 2.69 -48.47
C SER A 1020 -8.98 3.27 -47.06
N CYS A 1021 -10.04 3.92 -46.57
CA CYS A 1021 -10.15 4.36 -45.18
C CYS A 1021 -9.89 3.22 -44.18
N ASP A 1022 -10.46 2.03 -44.44
CA ASP A 1022 -10.22 0.85 -43.60
C ASP A 1022 -8.76 0.40 -43.63
N THR A 1023 -8.06 0.56 -44.76
CA THR A 1023 -6.62 0.24 -44.88
C THR A 1023 -5.75 1.19 -44.05
N VAL A 1024 -6.22 2.42 -43.82
CA VAL A 1024 -5.57 3.38 -42.90
C VAL A 1024 -5.90 3.04 -41.45
N LYS A 1025 -7.17 2.76 -41.13
CA LYS A 1025 -7.66 2.42 -39.78
C LYS A 1025 -7.17 1.07 -39.25
N THR A 1026 -6.89 0.10 -40.13
CA THR A 1026 -6.36 -1.23 -39.77
C THR A 1026 -4.83 -1.32 -39.78
N ARG A 1027 -4.10 -0.23 -40.07
CA ARG A 1027 -2.67 -0.13 -39.73
C ARG A 1027 -2.52 0.10 -38.23
N ASP A 1028 -2.57 -1.00 -37.52
CA ASP A 1028 -2.68 -1.06 -36.06
C ASP A 1028 -1.59 -0.29 -35.29
N SER A 1029 -2.02 0.18 -34.12
CA SER A 1029 -1.35 0.87 -33.03
C SER A 1029 0.00 0.30 -32.54
N THR A 1030 0.41 -0.86 -33.06
CA THR A 1030 1.59 -1.62 -32.62
C THR A 1030 2.88 -1.33 -33.38
N THR A 1031 2.87 -0.50 -34.44
CA THR A 1031 4.06 -0.22 -35.27
C THR A 1031 4.40 1.26 -35.48
N VAL A 1032 4.35 2.06 -34.41
CA VAL A 1032 5.12 3.32 -34.36
C VAL A 1032 6.61 3.01 -34.15
N GLY A 1033 7.24 2.46 -35.20
CA GLY A 1033 8.68 2.32 -35.25
C GLY A 1033 9.35 3.70 -35.21
N VAL A 1034 10.23 3.91 -34.23
CA VAL A 1034 11.06 5.13 -34.17
C VAL A 1034 11.98 5.14 -35.39
N ARG A 1035 11.59 5.90 -36.43
CA ARG A 1035 12.60 6.45 -37.34
C ARG A 1035 13.46 7.38 -36.51
N GLN A 1036 14.73 7.04 -36.35
CA GLN A 1036 15.73 7.93 -35.80
C GLN A 1036 15.73 9.20 -36.67
N ASP A 1037 15.38 10.36 -36.10
CA ASP A 1037 15.61 11.63 -36.78
C ASP A 1037 17.12 11.87 -36.78
N SER A 1038 17.75 11.55 -37.92
CA SER A 1038 19.19 11.63 -38.10
C SER A 1038 19.63 13.08 -38.32
N SER A 1039 19.55 13.88 -37.26
CA SER A 1039 20.00 15.28 -37.22
C SER A 1039 21.18 15.50 -36.27
N LYS A 1040 22.12 14.55 -36.22
CA LYS A 1040 23.52 14.93 -35.95
C LYS A 1040 24.00 15.73 -37.16
N ALA A 1041 24.41 16.97 -36.96
CA ALA A 1041 25.09 17.74 -37.99
C ALA A 1041 26.42 17.05 -38.30
N VAL A 1042 26.52 16.41 -39.46
CA VAL A 1042 27.78 15.91 -40.00
C VAL A 1042 28.42 17.06 -40.77
N ASP A 1043 29.47 17.65 -40.23
CA ASP A 1043 30.35 18.49 -41.03
C ASP A 1043 31.20 17.59 -41.94
N SER A 1044 31.18 17.85 -43.23
CA SER A 1044 31.67 16.94 -44.27
C SER A 1044 33.16 17.14 -44.55
N ALA A 1045 34.00 16.85 -43.54
CA ALA A 1045 35.45 17.02 -43.62
C ALA A 1045 36.27 15.81 -43.12
N THR A 1046 36.04 15.33 -41.89
CA THR A 1046 36.91 14.32 -41.24
C THR A 1046 36.11 13.31 -40.43
N GLY A 1047 36.04 12.06 -40.91
CA GLY A 1047 35.28 11.00 -40.26
C GLY A 1047 36.05 10.26 -39.14
N THR A 1048 35.82 10.67 -37.90
CA THR A 1048 36.22 9.93 -36.67
C THR A 1048 35.12 10.03 -35.61
N ILE A 1049 35.05 9.06 -34.71
CA ILE A 1049 34.08 9.00 -33.61
C ILE A 1049 34.85 9.04 -32.28
N ASP A 1050 34.44 9.93 -31.36
CA ASP A 1050 35.05 10.12 -30.05
C ASP A 1050 33.98 9.88 -28.94
N PRO A 1051 34.20 8.96 -27.98
CA PRO A 1051 33.15 8.54 -27.03
C PRO A 1051 33.18 9.30 -25.69
N ALA A 1052 32.69 10.54 -25.66
CA ALA A 1052 32.48 11.29 -24.41
C ALA A 1052 31.32 12.30 -24.47
N ALA A 1053 30.10 11.93 -24.03
CA ALA A 1053 28.95 12.85 -23.91
C ALA A 1053 27.78 12.37 -23.02
N GLU A 1054 28.03 11.68 -21.90
CA GLU A 1054 27.00 11.42 -20.85
C GLU A 1054 27.52 11.78 -19.45
N ASP A 1055 27.76 13.07 -19.19
CA ASP A 1055 27.59 13.68 -17.86
C ASP A 1055 27.78 15.21 -17.91
N ALA A 1056 26.69 15.98 -17.82
CA ALA A 1056 26.72 17.43 -17.59
C ALA A 1056 25.31 18.04 -17.38
N THR A 1057 24.83 18.15 -16.13
CA THR A 1057 23.97 19.29 -15.69
C THR A 1057 23.90 19.46 -14.16
N ALA A 1058 25.02 19.23 -13.47
CA ALA A 1058 25.27 19.81 -12.16
C ALA A 1058 26.28 20.97 -12.32
N ALA A 1059 26.10 22.05 -11.55
CA ALA A 1059 26.94 23.25 -11.50
C ALA A 1059 27.13 24.05 -12.81
N ALA A 1060 26.41 25.17 -12.92
CA ALA A 1060 26.77 26.31 -13.77
C ALA A 1060 26.27 27.63 -13.14
N ALA A 1061 26.74 27.91 -11.92
CA ALA A 1061 26.72 29.24 -11.32
C ALA A 1061 28.17 29.76 -11.27
N ASP A 1062 28.33 31.08 -11.36
CA ASP A 1062 29.61 31.82 -11.43
C ASP A 1062 30.58 31.42 -12.55
N ALA A 1063 30.55 32.24 -13.62
CA ALA A 1063 31.70 32.47 -14.48
C ALA A 1063 32.07 33.96 -14.41
N ALA A 1064 33.11 34.30 -13.65
CA ALA A 1064 33.67 35.65 -13.58
C ALA A 1064 35.20 35.61 -13.48
N ALA A 1065 35.85 36.61 -14.10
CA ALA A 1065 37.30 36.87 -14.04
C ALA A 1065 38.25 35.74 -14.51
N THR A 1066 38.56 35.77 -15.81
CA THR A 1066 39.79 35.21 -16.38
C THR A 1066 41.07 35.77 -15.75
N ALA A 1067 42.11 34.95 -15.54
CA ALA A 1067 43.50 35.24 -15.97
C ALA A 1067 44.47 34.05 -15.74
N THR A 1068 45.34 33.80 -16.73
CA THR A 1068 46.72 33.24 -16.66
C THR A 1068 47.15 32.29 -15.51
N GLY A 1069 47.79 31.14 -15.74
CA GLY A 1069 48.25 30.50 -16.99
C GLY A 1069 49.40 29.50 -16.78
N SER A 1070 49.82 28.82 -17.85
CA SER A 1070 51.11 28.09 -18.00
C SER A 1070 51.44 26.87 -17.09
N ALA A 1071 50.93 25.71 -17.52
CA ALA A 1071 51.72 24.56 -18.00
C ALA A 1071 52.60 23.68 -17.05
N VAL A 1072 53.08 22.57 -17.65
CA VAL A 1072 54.13 21.61 -17.22
C VAL A 1072 53.71 20.48 -16.26
N SER A 1073 53.41 19.32 -16.88
CA SER A 1073 53.45 17.95 -16.34
C SER A 1073 54.89 17.39 -16.34
N PRO A 1074 55.17 16.11 -15.99
CA PRO A 1074 54.39 15.09 -15.26
C PRO A 1074 55.23 14.37 -14.16
N SER A 1075 54.83 13.15 -13.78
CA SER A 1075 55.66 12.07 -13.20
C SER A 1075 56.01 12.14 -11.69
N ALA A 1076 56.28 11.04 -10.98
CA ALA A 1076 55.86 9.62 -11.16
C ALA A 1076 56.14 8.80 -9.88
N ALA A 1077 55.51 7.62 -9.81
CA ALA A 1077 56.01 6.38 -9.19
C ALA A 1077 56.22 6.26 -7.65
N ALA A 1078 55.70 5.13 -7.15
CA ALA A 1078 56.36 4.19 -6.24
C ALA A 1078 56.49 4.47 -4.72
N ALA A 1079 55.60 3.78 -3.98
CA ALA A 1079 55.96 2.62 -3.14
C ALA A 1079 56.35 2.79 -1.64
N ALA A 1080 55.61 2.03 -0.84
CA ALA A 1080 56.06 1.10 0.21
C ALA A 1080 56.22 1.54 1.70
N ALA A 1081 55.71 0.64 2.54
CA ALA A 1081 56.21 0.24 3.87
C ALA A 1081 56.10 1.19 5.08
N ALA A 1082 54.96 1.10 5.76
CA ALA A 1082 54.81 0.72 7.18
C ALA A 1082 55.94 1.03 8.19
N ALA A 1083 55.63 1.87 9.19
CA ALA A 1083 55.62 1.49 10.63
C ALA A 1083 55.06 2.64 11.50
N ALA A 1084 54.44 2.32 12.65
CA ALA A 1084 54.15 3.31 13.70
C ALA A 1084 55.39 3.52 14.59
N PRO A 1085 55.52 4.68 15.26
CA PRO A 1085 55.30 4.64 16.71
C PRO A 1085 54.68 5.90 17.34
N THR A 1086 53.98 5.71 18.46
CA THR A 1086 53.71 6.73 19.49
C THR A 1086 54.95 6.93 20.38
N PRO A 1087 55.26 8.15 20.89
CA PRO A 1087 54.61 8.61 22.14
C PRO A 1087 54.39 10.14 22.30
N SER A 1088 53.60 10.50 23.31
CA SER A 1088 53.41 11.86 23.88
C SER A 1088 54.61 12.25 24.81
N PRO A 1089 54.76 13.45 25.44
CA PRO A 1089 53.70 14.25 26.12
C PRO A 1089 53.83 15.81 26.20
N LEU A 1090 52.80 16.46 26.79
CA LEU A 1090 52.79 17.65 27.69
C LEU A 1090 53.76 18.84 27.44
N THR A 1091 53.34 20.12 27.36
CA THR A 1091 52.65 20.98 28.38
C THR A 1091 52.16 22.29 27.66
N ALA A 1092 51.48 23.30 28.21
CA ALA A 1092 51.03 23.70 29.56
C ALA A 1092 49.74 24.56 29.48
N GLY A 1093 49.06 24.85 30.61
CA GLY A 1093 48.02 25.89 30.68
C GLY A 1093 46.87 25.58 31.65
N SER A 1094 46.63 26.45 32.64
CA SER A 1094 45.67 26.23 33.75
C SER A 1094 45.06 27.56 34.23
N GLY A 1095 43.80 27.58 34.68
CA GLY A 1095 43.21 28.77 35.31
C GLY A 1095 41.69 28.74 35.44
N ASP A 1096 41.21 28.41 36.64
CA ASP A 1096 39.80 28.43 37.09
C ASP A 1096 39.33 29.86 37.48
N THR A 1097 38.09 29.97 37.96
CA THR A 1097 37.49 31.02 38.85
C THR A 1097 36.60 32.14 38.26
N SER A 1098 35.28 31.95 38.47
CA SER A 1098 34.28 32.90 39.04
C SER A 1098 34.20 34.39 38.65
N ALA A 1099 32.96 34.91 38.45
CA ALA A 1099 32.35 36.03 39.24
C ALA A 1099 31.07 36.62 38.57
N ARG A 1100 30.29 37.41 39.34
CA ARG A 1100 29.11 38.20 38.89
C ARG A 1100 29.34 39.71 39.07
N GLN A 1101 28.71 40.53 38.22
CA GLN A 1101 28.06 41.81 38.59
C GLN A 1101 26.70 41.87 37.84
N GLN A 1102 25.52 42.06 38.47
CA GLN A 1102 24.95 43.24 39.16
C GLN A 1102 24.59 44.38 38.17
N GLN A 1103 23.45 45.09 38.21
CA GLN A 1103 22.37 45.33 39.22
C GLN A 1103 20.98 45.38 38.51
N GLN A 1104 19.76 45.48 39.08
CA GLN A 1104 19.07 45.19 40.38
C GLN A 1104 17.53 45.27 40.11
N GLY A 1105 16.60 44.91 41.04
CA GLY A 1105 15.15 45.16 40.82
C GLY A 1105 14.07 44.39 41.63
N SER A 1106 14.08 44.44 42.97
CA SER A 1106 12.92 44.31 43.91
C SER A 1106 11.72 43.35 43.69
N THR A 1107 11.50 42.43 44.67
CA THR A 1107 10.20 41.99 45.30
C THR A 1107 9.14 41.21 44.47
N SER A 1108 8.29 40.30 45.01
CA SER A 1108 8.09 39.78 46.38
C SER A 1108 7.56 38.33 46.46
N ALA A 1109 8.11 37.54 47.41
CA ALA A 1109 7.48 36.70 48.46
C ALA A 1109 6.20 35.84 48.24
N SER A 1110 6.29 34.52 48.51
CA SER A 1110 5.64 33.85 49.68
C SER A 1110 5.75 32.30 49.68
N SER A 1111 6.10 31.73 50.85
CA SER A 1111 5.92 30.33 51.32
C SER A 1111 5.39 30.42 52.78
N PRO A 1112 5.14 29.36 53.61
CA PRO A 1112 5.40 27.91 53.44
C PRO A 1112 4.30 26.94 54.03
N GLY A 1113 4.63 25.64 54.11
CA GLY A 1113 3.95 24.60 54.93
C GLY A 1113 4.34 23.19 54.45
N ALA A 1114 5.26 22.44 55.09
CA ALA A 1114 5.14 21.65 56.33
C ALA A 1114 4.39 20.31 56.15
N SER A 1115 4.81 19.13 56.69
CA SER A 1115 6.02 18.76 57.46
C SER A 1115 6.09 17.24 57.76
N THR A 1116 7.30 16.64 57.88
CA THR A 1116 7.65 15.39 58.65
C THR A 1116 6.97 14.04 58.25
N ALA A 1117 7.46 12.82 58.56
CA ALA A 1117 8.69 12.27 59.17
C ALA A 1117 9.02 10.88 58.54
N VAL A 1118 10.29 10.46 58.34
CA VAL A 1118 11.15 9.62 59.21
C VAL A 1118 10.60 8.22 59.60
N VAL A 1119 11.30 7.13 59.21
CA VAL A 1119 11.79 5.98 60.04
C VAL A 1119 12.56 4.95 59.16
N ALA A 1120 13.44 4.16 59.79
CA ALA A 1120 14.35 3.08 59.31
C ALA A 1120 13.82 2.11 58.21
N GLY A 1121 14.64 1.27 57.54
CA GLY A 1121 16.06 0.95 57.74
C GLY A 1121 16.31 -0.52 58.17
N VAL A 1122 17.40 -1.10 57.62
CA VAL A 1122 18.03 -2.45 57.78
C VAL A 1122 17.59 -3.49 56.73
N ALA A 1123 18.40 -4.05 55.81
CA ALA A 1123 19.86 -4.22 55.55
C ALA A 1123 20.44 -5.63 55.85
N ALA A 1124 21.47 -6.01 55.07
CA ALA A 1124 22.15 -7.32 54.94
C ALA A 1124 21.30 -8.47 54.34
N ALA A 1125 21.70 -9.33 53.39
CA ALA A 1125 22.96 -9.75 52.71
C ALA A 1125 23.46 -11.15 53.08
N GLY A 1126 23.80 -11.96 52.05
CA GLY A 1126 24.35 -13.32 52.13
C GLY A 1126 24.48 -13.94 50.73
N ALA A 1127 25.56 -14.68 50.45
CA ALA A 1127 26.00 -14.94 49.06
C ALA A 1127 26.44 -16.39 48.77
N VAL A 1128 26.04 -16.87 47.56
CA VAL A 1128 26.82 -17.69 46.59
C VAL A 1128 27.33 -19.10 46.98
N VAL A 1129 27.07 -20.11 46.12
CA VAL A 1129 28.05 -21.10 45.52
C VAL A 1129 27.31 -22.27 44.78
N ALA A 1130 27.55 -22.31 43.46
CA ALA A 1130 27.64 -23.39 42.46
C ALA A 1130 27.19 -24.89 42.63
N LEU A 1131 26.50 -25.36 41.57
CA LEU A 1131 26.68 -26.59 40.73
C LEU A 1131 26.52 -28.06 41.22
N VAL A 1132 25.61 -28.78 40.52
CA VAL A 1132 25.74 -30.10 39.84
C VAL A 1132 26.10 -31.39 40.62
N ALA A 1133 25.17 -32.37 40.63
CA ALA A 1133 25.47 -33.81 40.52
C ALA A 1133 24.27 -34.71 40.10
N ALA A 1134 24.46 -35.39 38.95
CA ALA A 1134 23.94 -36.69 38.45
C ALA A 1134 22.67 -37.44 38.96
N VAL A 1135 22.00 -38.03 37.95
CA VAL A 1135 21.01 -39.13 37.90
C VAL A 1135 21.42 -40.44 38.63
N GLY A 1136 20.46 -41.23 39.15
CA GLY A 1136 20.68 -42.65 39.49
C GLY A 1136 19.47 -43.51 39.93
N ALA A 1137 19.46 -44.78 39.49
CA ALA A 1137 18.82 -45.97 40.10
C ALA A 1137 17.26 -46.15 40.18
N THR A 1138 16.66 -46.52 39.05
CA THR A 1138 16.12 -47.88 38.77
C THR A 1138 15.41 -48.73 39.87
N VAL A 1139 14.12 -49.00 39.64
CA VAL A 1139 13.34 -50.26 39.90
C VAL A 1139 13.57 -51.05 41.20
N ALA A 1140 12.57 -51.02 42.10
CA ALA A 1140 12.09 -52.19 42.84
C ALA A 1140 10.67 -52.00 43.42
N VAL A 1141 9.73 -52.88 43.06
CA VAL A 1141 8.73 -53.59 43.90
C VAL A 1141 7.72 -54.26 42.96
N LEU A 1142 7.48 -55.56 43.16
CA LEU A 1142 6.51 -56.35 42.39
C LEU A 1142 5.87 -57.42 43.31
N ARG A 1143 4.59 -57.74 43.10
CA ARG A 1143 3.79 -58.86 43.66
C ARG A 1143 3.13 -58.72 45.04
N ALA A 1144 1.87 -58.27 45.04
CA ALA A 1144 0.73 -58.85 45.79
C ALA A 1144 -0.58 -58.22 45.26
N ARG A 1145 -1.74 -58.89 45.10
CA ARG A 1145 -2.16 -60.31 45.18
C ARG A 1145 -3.36 -60.53 44.21
N ARG A 1146 -3.76 -61.78 43.94
CA ARG A 1146 -4.94 -62.15 43.10
C ARG A 1146 -6.25 -62.19 43.90
N ALA A 1147 -7.41 -62.03 43.24
CA ALA A 1147 -8.62 -62.88 43.39
C ALA A 1147 -9.75 -62.52 42.37
N ALA A 1148 -10.68 -63.47 42.12
CA ALA A 1148 -11.89 -63.43 41.27
C ALA A 1148 -11.69 -63.15 39.75
N ALA A 1149 -12.14 -63.94 38.76
CA ALA A 1149 -13.33 -64.81 38.52
C ALA A 1149 -14.53 -64.06 37.89
N SER A 1150 -15.25 -64.56 36.89
CA SER A 1150 -15.04 -65.76 36.03
C SER A 1150 -15.84 -65.70 34.72
N SER A 1151 -15.43 -66.54 33.75
CA SER A 1151 -15.97 -66.83 32.41
C SER A 1151 -17.50 -66.80 32.15
N ARG A 1152 -17.88 -66.41 30.92
CA ARG A 1152 -18.80 -67.20 30.05
C ARG A 1152 -18.57 -66.86 28.55
N VAL A 1153 -18.84 -67.82 27.66
CA VAL A 1153 -18.63 -67.81 26.19
C VAL A 1153 -19.73 -68.71 25.56
N VAL A 1154 -19.83 -68.77 24.22
CA VAL A 1154 -20.57 -69.78 23.39
C VAL A 1154 -22.06 -69.43 23.13
N PRO A 1155 -22.59 -69.46 21.86
CA PRO A 1155 -21.91 -69.35 20.56
C PRO A 1155 -22.68 -68.59 19.42
N LEU A 1156 -21.98 -68.46 18.28
CA LEU A 1156 -22.41 -68.58 16.86
C LEU A 1156 -23.91 -68.51 16.44
N GLY A 1157 -24.14 -67.74 15.38
CA GLY A 1157 -25.10 -68.03 14.29
C GLY A 1157 -24.48 -67.57 12.96
N SER A 1158 -24.66 -68.33 11.85
CA SER A 1158 -23.99 -68.09 10.56
C SER A 1158 -24.73 -68.74 9.37
N ILE A 1159 -24.20 -68.54 8.14
CA ILE A 1159 -24.76 -69.01 6.84
C ILE A 1159 -26.04 -68.21 6.47
N VAL A 1160 -26.38 -67.78 5.24
CA VAL A 1160 -26.14 -68.14 3.81
C VAL A 1160 -25.91 -66.81 3.04
N LEU A 1161 -24.91 -66.56 2.15
CA LEU A 1161 -24.26 -67.22 1.00
C LEU A 1161 -25.01 -67.20 -0.37
N GLY A 1162 -24.40 -66.55 -1.36
CA GLY A 1162 -24.81 -66.55 -2.78
C GLY A 1162 -25.04 -65.15 -3.37
N GLY A 1163 -24.53 -64.80 -4.56
CA GLY A 1163 -23.57 -65.54 -5.40
C GLY A 1163 -23.43 -64.97 -6.83
N ASP A 1164 -22.18 -64.63 -7.20
CA ASP A 1164 -21.56 -64.60 -8.55
C ASP A 1164 -22.18 -63.83 -9.76
N GLY A 1165 -21.31 -63.45 -10.71
CA GLY A 1165 -21.65 -62.84 -12.02
C GLY A 1165 -21.42 -61.32 -12.08
N VAL A 1166 -20.21 -60.78 -12.33
CA VAL A 1166 -19.36 -60.85 -13.54
C VAL A 1166 -20.00 -60.25 -14.80
N GLY A 1167 -19.46 -59.13 -15.31
CA GLY A 1167 -19.79 -58.59 -16.63
C GLY A 1167 -19.48 -57.09 -16.81
N GLY A 1168 -18.34 -56.75 -17.41
CA GLY A 1168 -17.93 -55.35 -17.65
C GLY A 1168 -18.72 -54.61 -18.73
N GLY A 1169 -18.34 -53.36 -19.04
CA GLY A 1169 -18.91 -52.62 -20.19
C GLY A 1169 -19.02 -51.12 -19.98
N SER A 1170 -18.03 -50.39 -20.48
CA SER A 1170 -17.95 -48.94 -20.64
C SER A 1170 -19.21 -48.23 -21.20
N GLY A 1171 -19.58 -47.10 -20.57
CA GLY A 1171 -19.76 -45.84 -21.32
C GLY A 1171 -21.15 -45.18 -21.37
N ALA A 1172 -21.11 -43.87 -21.58
CA ALA A 1172 -22.18 -42.94 -21.99
C ALA A 1172 -23.38 -42.67 -21.05
N GLY A 1173 -23.56 -41.39 -20.71
CA GLY A 1173 -24.62 -40.61 -21.35
C GLY A 1173 -25.93 -40.35 -20.58
N ALA A 1174 -26.17 -39.06 -20.29
CA ALA A 1174 -27.48 -38.39 -20.16
C ALA A 1174 -28.58 -39.00 -19.27
N ALA A 1175 -28.91 -38.31 -18.18
CA ALA A 1175 -30.15 -38.54 -17.42
C ALA A 1175 -31.36 -37.84 -18.07
N ALA A 1176 -32.51 -38.53 -18.10
CA ALA A 1176 -33.81 -37.95 -18.44
C ALA A 1176 -34.92 -38.66 -17.64
N GLY A 1177 -35.93 -37.93 -17.14
CA GLY A 1177 -36.94 -38.48 -16.22
C GLY A 1177 -37.93 -37.47 -15.65
N ALA A 1178 -38.69 -36.81 -16.52
CA ALA A 1178 -39.83 -35.94 -16.18
C ALA A 1178 -41.12 -36.79 -15.94
N PRO A 1179 -42.32 -36.25 -15.58
CA PRO A 1179 -42.70 -34.82 -15.56
C PRO A 1179 -43.64 -34.29 -14.44
N ALA A 1180 -43.76 -32.94 -14.44
CA ALA A 1180 -44.92 -32.10 -14.09
C ALA A 1180 -45.51 -32.03 -12.65
N VAL A 1181 -45.42 -30.84 -12.02
CA VAL A 1181 -46.48 -30.02 -11.34
C VAL A 1181 -45.97 -28.53 -11.33
N SER A 1182 -46.79 -27.54 -10.96
CA SER A 1182 -46.67 -26.11 -11.35
C SER A 1182 -46.30 -25.08 -10.25
N SER A 1183 -46.08 -23.83 -10.72
CA SER A 1183 -46.42 -22.51 -10.13
C SER A 1183 -45.61 -21.85 -8.98
N ALA A 1184 -44.78 -20.87 -9.37
CA ALA A 1184 -44.70 -19.44 -8.92
C ALA A 1184 -44.55 -19.01 -7.43
N PRO A 1185 -43.63 -18.05 -7.13
CA PRO A 1185 -43.56 -17.32 -5.85
C PRO A 1185 -43.67 -15.77 -5.94
N VAL A 1186 -44.37 -15.09 -5.00
CA VAL A 1186 -44.38 -13.61 -4.84
C VAL A 1186 -44.60 -13.17 -3.37
N ALA A 1187 -43.71 -12.30 -2.85
CA ALA A 1187 -43.81 -11.29 -1.76
C ALA A 1187 -44.52 -11.53 -0.39
N GLY A 1188 -44.12 -10.76 0.65
CA GLY A 1188 -45.04 -10.35 1.75
C GLY A 1188 -44.46 -10.15 3.16
N ARG A 1189 -44.08 -8.92 3.55
CA ARG A 1189 -43.65 -8.50 4.91
C ARG A 1189 -44.74 -8.65 6.00
N LEU A 1190 -44.37 -8.98 7.27
CA LEU A 1190 -44.51 -8.14 8.51
C LEU A 1190 -44.52 -8.91 9.87
N THR A 1191 -43.63 -8.47 10.78
CA THR A 1191 -43.66 -8.43 12.27
C THR A 1191 -44.56 -9.32 13.15
N ALA A 1192 -43.93 -9.98 14.14
CA ALA A 1192 -44.38 -10.01 15.55
C ALA A 1192 -43.21 -10.29 16.53
N ARG A 1193 -43.32 -9.92 17.82
CA ARG A 1193 -42.38 -10.27 18.91
C ARG A 1193 -43.03 -11.25 19.90
N VAL A 1194 -42.30 -12.27 20.37
CA VAL A 1194 -42.47 -12.87 21.72
C VAL A 1194 -41.11 -13.39 22.25
N TRP A 1195 -40.88 -13.22 23.57
CA TRP A 1195 -39.97 -13.95 24.47
C TRP A 1195 -40.78 -14.20 25.77
N PRO A 1196 -40.42 -15.09 26.71
CA PRO A 1196 -39.38 -16.15 26.70
C PRO A 1196 -39.96 -17.55 27.06
N THR A 1197 -39.13 -18.60 27.18
CA THR A 1197 -38.89 -19.37 28.43
C THR A 1197 -37.92 -20.53 28.23
N SER A 1198 -37.16 -20.81 29.28
CA SER A 1198 -36.19 -21.91 29.51
C SER A 1198 -36.59 -23.33 29.09
N ALA A 1199 -35.64 -24.04 28.47
CA ALA A 1199 -35.11 -25.33 28.95
C ALA A 1199 -33.66 -25.49 28.47
#